data_AF-A0A1U7HZZ1-F1
#
_entry.id   AF-A0A1U7HZZ1-F1
#
_cell.length_a   1.000
_cell.length_b   1.000
_cell.length_c   1.000
_cell.angle_alpha   90.00
_cell.angle_beta   90.00
_cell.angle_gamma   90.00
#
_symmetry.space_group_name_H-M   'P 1'
#
loop_
_entity.id
_entity.type
_entity.pdbx_description
1 polymer ?
#
loop_
_entity_poly.entity_id
_entity_poly.type
_entity_poly.pdbx_seq_one_letter_code
_entity_poly.pdbx_strand_id
1 'polypeptide(L)'
;MTTSDVLIIGGGVVGLAIAVELKLRGTSVTVLSRDFRAAASHAAAGMLAPQAEKIHSGAMRDLCLESRSLYPEWIDKLEQLSGVTTGYWACGILAPIYQKPSDTAEDDAVAYWLDQNAIHLYQPGLSRDVIGGWWYPEDGQVDNRALMRSLWTSAESLGINIQDNVTVQAIQQQQRRVIGVQTSAGVYRAEHYVLAAGAWSNELLPIAVRPKKGQMLSLRVPESHYELPLQRVLYGSDTYIVPRRDRRIIIGATSEDVGLTPYNTPLGIQTLLQNATRLLPQLQNYPIDEFWWGFRPATPDELPIFGSSLCHNLTLATGHYRNGILLAPVTAKLIADFIWQQKSHPLLEHFHFSRFYPDNKLTLVLPKSSPTQFLSPATKMQTLEKPIESLVEIDTPFIIAGRRFNSRLMTGTGKYRSIEQMQQSIVASGCEIVTVAVRRVQTNAPGHEGLAEALDWNKIWMLPNTAGCQTAEEAIRVARLGREMAKLLGQEDNNFVKLEVIPDAKYLLPDPIGTLEAAEKLVKEGFAVLPYINADPMLAKRLEDVGCATVMPLASPIGSGQGLKTTANIQIIIENANVPVVVDAGIGTPSEAAQAMELGADALLINTAIAQAHNPPAMARAMSMGAIAGRLAYLAGRIPIKDYASPSSPLSGTITS
;
A
#
# COMPACT_ATOMS: atom_id res chain seq x y z
N MET A 1 43.88 -22.91 4.33
CA MET A 1 42.55 -22.69 4.95
C MET A 1 41.55 -22.80 3.82
N THR A 2 40.59 -23.73 3.91
CA THR A 2 39.56 -23.93 2.88
C THR A 2 38.80 -22.62 2.68
N THR A 3 38.88 -22.04 1.48
CA THR A 3 38.15 -20.82 1.12
C THR A 3 36.66 -21.16 1.10
N SER A 4 35.94 -20.84 2.18
CA SER A 4 34.49 -21.03 2.19
C SER A 4 33.84 -20.12 1.16
N ASP A 5 32.92 -20.69 0.38
CA ASP A 5 32.11 -19.97 -0.61
C ASP A 5 30.90 -19.35 0.10
N VAL A 6 30.73 -18.02 -0.03
CA VAL A 6 29.60 -17.27 0.51
C VAL A 6 28.77 -16.67 -0.62
N LEU A 7 27.45 -16.87 -0.56
CA LEU A 7 26.50 -16.22 -1.45
C LEU A 7 25.68 -15.17 -0.70
N ILE A 8 25.73 -13.93 -1.18
CA ILE A 8 25.00 -12.80 -0.61
C ILE A 8 23.80 -12.49 -1.51
N ILE A 9 22.61 -12.49 -0.92
CA ILE A 9 21.34 -12.16 -1.57
C ILE A 9 21.03 -10.69 -1.29
N GLY A 10 21.24 -9.83 -2.27
CA GLY A 10 21.00 -8.39 -2.16
C GLY A 10 22.24 -7.56 -2.41
N GLY A 11 22.16 -6.70 -3.42
CA GLY A 11 23.25 -5.86 -3.91
C GLY A 11 23.33 -4.44 -3.36
N GLY A 12 22.59 -4.13 -2.28
CA GLY A 12 22.63 -2.80 -1.66
C GLY A 12 23.93 -2.54 -0.89
N VAL A 13 24.03 -1.36 -0.27
CA VAL A 13 25.20 -0.93 0.52
C VAL A 13 25.64 -1.97 1.55
N VAL A 14 24.68 -2.60 2.24
CA VAL A 14 24.95 -3.63 3.25
C VAL A 14 25.53 -4.89 2.63
N GLY A 15 24.92 -5.40 1.55
CA GLY A 15 25.36 -6.61 0.88
C GLY A 15 26.76 -6.46 0.27
N LEU A 16 27.02 -5.34 -0.41
CA LEU A 16 28.34 -5.05 -0.98
C LEU A 16 29.40 -4.80 0.11
N ALA A 17 29.06 -4.09 1.19
CA ALA A 17 30.00 -3.87 2.29
C ALA A 17 30.41 -5.20 2.96
N ILE A 18 29.44 -6.10 3.22
CA ILE A 18 29.72 -7.46 3.73
C ILE A 18 30.58 -8.24 2.72
N ALA A 19 30.28 -8.14 1.42
CA ALA A 19 31.01 -8.84 0.38
C ALA A 19 32.51 -8.46 0.36
N VAL A 20 32.79 -7.16 0.35
CA VAL A 20 34.14 -6.60 0.38
C VAL A 20 34.87 -7.05 1.65
N GLU A 21 34.24 -6.92 2.81
CA GLU A 21 34.86 -7.29 4.09
C GLU A 21 35.17 -8.81 4.18
N LEU A 22 34.25 -9.68 3.72
CA LEU A 22 34.50 -11.12 3.65
C LEU A 22 35.62 -11.48 2.66
N LYS A 23 35.64 -10.84 1.50
CA LYS A 23 36.66 -11.10 0.46
C LYS A 23 38.05 -10.73 0.93
N LEU A 24 38.20 -9.61 1.64
CA LEU A 24 39.46 -9.18 2.24
C LEU A 24 39.99 -10.14 3.32
N ARG A 25 39.10 -10.94 3.92
CA ARG A 25 39.47 -12.01 4.86
C ARG A 25 39.81 -13.33 4.17
N GLY A 26 39.76 -13.38 2.84
CA GLY A 26 40.09 -14.57 2.05
C GLY A 26 38.89 -15.44 1.66
N THR A 27 37.67 -14.94 1.82
CA THR A 27 36.43 -15.66 1.45
C THR A 27 36.16 -15.55 -0.05
N SER A 28 35.65 -16.60 -0.68
CA SER A 28 35.10 -16.53 -2.03
C SER A 28 33.65 -16.04 -1.97
N VAL A 29 33.31 -14.99 -2.70
CA VAL A 29 32.01 -14.31 -2.54
C VAL A 29 31.30 -14.14 -3.89
N THR A 30 30.03 -14.51 -3.92
CA THR A 30 29.09 -14.18 -5.01
C THR A 30 27.97 -13.29 -4.47
N VAL A 31 27.66 -12.20 -5.17
CA VAL A 31 26.55 -11.29 -4.82
C VAL A 31 25.48 -11.39 -5.90
N LEU A 32 24.25 -11.73 -5.52
CA LEU A 32 23.09 -11.74 -6.41
C LEU A 32 22.23 -10.50 -6.18
N SER A 33 21.83 -9.83 -7.26
CA SER A 33 20.89 -8.71 -7.21
C SER A 33 19.87 -8.80 -8.33
N ARG A 34 18.62 -8.52 -8.00
CA ARG A 34 17.54 -8.38 -8.99
C ARG A 34 17.71 -7.13 -9.83
N ASP A 35 18.04 -6.02 -9.17
CA ASP A 35 18.29 -4.71 -9.78
C ASP A 35 19.09 -3.89 -8.77
N PHE A 36 20.34 -3.57 -9.08
CA PHE A 36 21.16 -2.73 -8.20
C PHE A 36 20.58 -1.33 -8.00
N ARG A 37 19.96 -0.74 -9.02
CA ARG A 37 19.42 0.63 -8.96
C ARG A 37 18.19 0.74 -8.08
N ALA A 38 17.45 -0.36 -7.91
CA ALA A 38 16.27 -0.42 -7.05
C ALA A 38 16.60 -0.38 -5.54
N ALA A 39 17.87 -0.55 -5.15
CA ALA A 39 18.26 -0.57 -3.74
C ALA A 39 18.00 0.79 -3.05
N ALA A 40 17.51 0.75 -1.81
CA ALA A 40 17.31 1.95 -0.98
C ALA A 40 18.58 2.82 -0.85
N SER A 41 19.76 2.20 -1.00
CA SER A 41 21.07 2.84 -0.99
C SER A 41 21.22 3.94 -2.04
N HIS A 42 20.59 3.81 -3.22
CA HIS A 42 20.62 4.84 -4.24
C HIS A 42 19.67 6.02 -3.95
N ALA A 43 18.62 5.77 -3.16
CA ALA A 43 17.62 6.75 -2.81
C ALA A 43 17.94 7.55 -1.54
N ALA A 44 18.77 6.99 -0.65
CA ALA A 44 19.15 7.61 0.63
C ALA A 44 19.81 9.00 0.47
N ALA A 45 19.80 9.79 1.54
CA ALA A 45 20.49 11.07 1.59
C ALA A 45 21.96 10.96 2.03
N GLY A 46 22.36 9.83 2.61
CA GLY A 46 23.74 9.58 3.05
C GLY A 46 24.17 10.37 4.29
N MET A 47 23.24 10.74 5.18
CA MET A 47 23.58 11.34 6.48
C MET A 47 24.16 10.28 7.42
N LEU A 48 25.12 10.72 8.24
CA LEU A 48 25.82 9.93 9.26
C LEU A 48 25.54 10.58 10.61
N ALA A 49 24.31 10.36 11.09
CA ALA A 49 23.65 11.27 12.02
C ALA A 49 23.05 10.61 13.28
N PRO A 50 23.80 9.80 14.07
CA PRO A 50 23.24 9.19 15.28
C PRO A 50 22.64 10.23 16.23
N GLN A 51 23.33 11.36 16.38
CA GLN A 51 22.97 12.42 17.31
C GLN A 51 21.87 13.33 16.76
N ALA A 52 22.03 13.85 15.54
CA ALA A 52 21.04 14.77 14.97
C ALA A 52 19.68 14.10 14.73
N GLU A 53 19.64 12.80 14.43
CA GLU A 53 18.39 12.04 14.35
C GLU A 53 17.81 11.65 15.72
N LYS A 54 18.49 12.00 16.82
CA LYS A 54 18.08 11.70 18.21
C LYS A 54 17.80 10.22 18.44
N ILE A 55 18.68 9.35 17.94
CA ILE A 55 18.58 7.91 18.20
C ILE A 55 18.65 7.70 19.72
N HIS A 56 17.65 7.02 20.28
CA HIS A 56 17.57 6.79 21.72
C HIS A 56 18.77 5.98 22.25
N SER A 57 19.19 6.28 23.49
CA SER A 57 20.25 5.56 24.18
C SER A 57 19.98 4.06 24.26
N GLY A 58 21.03 3.25 24.13
CA GLY A 58 20.96 1.78 24.11
C GLY A 58 21.67 1.20 22.89
N ALA A 59 21.46 -0.10 22.64
CA ALA A 59 22.22 -0.87 21.66
C ALA A 59 22.24 -0.25 20.25
N MET A 60 21.15 0.41 19.82
CA MET A 60 21.10 1.06 18.51
C MET A 60 22.01 2.29 18.43
N ARG A 61 22.00 3.15 19.45
CA ARG A 61 22.89 4.33 19.49
C ARG A 61 24.34 3.91 19.59
N ASP A 62 24.65 2.92 20.43
CA ASP A 62 26.01 2.36 20.55
C ASP A 62 26.51 1.84 19.21
N LEU A 63 25.67 1.07 18.50
CA LEU A 63 25.99 0.55 17.18
C LEU A 63 26.19 1.68 16.14
N CYS A 64 25.36 2.72 16.16
CA CYS A 64 25.48 3.86 15.27
C CYS A 64 26.75 4.67 15.54
N LEU A 65 27.10 4.89 16.81
CA LEU A 65 28.32 5.61 17.21
C LEU A 65 29.58 4.80 16.84
N GLU A 66 29.58 3.49 17.11
CA GLU A 66 30.65 2.59 16.68
C GLU A 66 30.81 2.66 15.15
N SER A 67 29.71 2.52 14.40
CA SER A 67 29.75 2.59 12.94
C SER A 67 30.29 3.91 12.42
N ARG A 68 29.84 5.04 12.99
CA ARG A 68 30.33 6.38 12.62
C ARG A 68 31.83 6.52 12.87
N SER A 69 32.36 5.94 13.96
CA SER A 69 33.80 5.98 14.27
C SER A 69 34.64 5.21 13.23
N LEU A 70 34.07 4.19 12.58
CA LEU A 70 34.74 3.41 11.54
C LEU A 70 34.79 4.13 10.17
N TYR A 71 33.99 5.18 9.95
CA TYR A 71 33.84 5.78 8.63
C TYR A 71 35.13 6.29 7.99
N PRO A 72 35.97 7.10 8.67
CA PRO A 72 37.16 7.67 8.04
C PRO A 72 38.06 6.58 7.44
N GLU A 73 38.43 5.58 8.24
CA GLU A 73 39.28 4.47 7.79
C GLU A 73 38.58 3.59 6.75
N TRP A 74 37.27 3.34 6.91
CA TRP A 74 36.50 2.53 5.95
C TRP A 74 36.42 3.19 4.58
N ILE A 75 36.23 4.51 4.54
CA ILE A 75 36.20 5.29 3.31
C ILE A 75 37.58 5.29 2.65
N ASP A 76 38.65 5.59 3.40
CA ASP A 76 40.01 5.59 2.86
C ASP A 76 40.35 4.24 2.21
N LYS A 77 39.98 3.15 2.87
CA LYS A 77 40.16 1.79 2.34
C LYS A 77 39.38 1.55 1.04
N LEU A 78 38.11 1.96 0.97
CA LEU A 78 37.29 1.81 -0.24
C LEU A 78 37.81 2.67 -1.40
N GLU A 79 38.22 3.90 -1.12
CA GLU A 79 38.79 4.81 -2.13
C GLU A 79 40.14 4.29 -2.65
N GLN A 80 40.98 3.72 -1.78
CA GLN A 80 42.23 3.06 -2.20
C GLN A 80 41.98 1.83 -3.07
N LEU A 81 40.97 1.01 -2.74
CA LEU A 81 40.64 -0.19 -3.51
C LEU A 81 40.00 0.14 -4.87
N SER A 82 39.15 1.17 -4.92
CA SER A 82 38.35 1.50 -6.10
C SER A 82 38.94 2.60 -6.98
N GLY A 83 39.75 3.49 -6.43
CA GLY A 83 40.12 4.77 -7.05
C GLY A 83 38.95 5.76 -7.19
N VAL A 84 37.80 5.49 -6.58
CA VAL A 84 36.58 6.29 -6.70
C VAL A 84 36.29 6.98 -5.38
N THR A 85 36.29 8.31 -5.39
CA THR A 85 35.91 9.11 -4.21
C THR A 85 34.45 8.90 -3.83
N THR A 86 34.18 8.73 -2.54
CA THR A 86 32.86 8.50 -1.94
C THR A 86 32.12 9.79 -1.60
N GLY A 87 32.82 10.92 -1.59
CA GLY A 87 32.26 12.20 -1.16
C GLY A 87 31.96 12.26 0.34
N TYR A 88 32.64 11.46 1.17
CA TYR A 88 32.57 11.58 2.62
C TYR A 88 32.95 13.00 3.07
N TRP A 89 32.14 13.56 3.97
CA TRP A 89 32.33 14.90 4.49
C TRP A 89 31.86 14.98 5.94
N ALA A 90 32.84 15.00 6.86
CA ALA A 90 32.66 15.29 8.28
C ALA A 90 32.36 16.78 8.49
N CYS A 91 31.21 17.22 7.99
CA CYS A 91 30.79 18.62 7.97
C CYS A 91 29.95 19.03 9.18
N GLY A 92 29.67 18.11 10.10
CA GLY A 92 28.68 18.29 11.15
C GLY A 92 27.25 18.43 10.62
N ILE A 93 26.30 18.44 11.55
CA ILE A 93 24.89 18.65 11.27
C ILE A 93 24.36 19.75 12.17
N LEU A 94 23.66 20.69 11.57
CA LEU A 94 22.94 21.75 12.27
C LEU A 94 21.46 21.42 12.26
N ALA A 95 20.80 21.50 13.42
CA ALA A 95 19.37 21.19 13.59
C ALA A 95 18.60 22.43 14.06
N PRO A 96 18.19 23.32 13.14
CA PRO A 96 17.43 24.52 13.46
C PRO A 96 16.02 24.19 13.95
N ILE A 97 15.48 24.99 14.88
CA ILE A 97 14.13 24.81 15.44
C ILE A 97 13.33 26.13 15.45
N TYR A 98 12.00 26.00 15.41
CA TYR A 98 11.05 27.13 15.40
C TYR A 98 10.44 27.42 16.78
N GLN A 99 10.58 26.51 17.73
CA GLN A 99 9.98 26.60 19.07
C GLN A 99 10.99 26.14 20.12
N LYS A 100 10.99 26.79 21.28
CA LYS A 100 11.95 26.47 22.35
C LYS A 100 11.56 25.12 22.94
N PRO A 101 12.50 24.18 23.16
CA PRO A 101 12.16 22.88 23.75
C PRO A 101 11.55 23.09 25.14
N SER A 102 10.44 22.42 25.42
CA SER A 102 9.77 22.44 26.74
C SER A 102 10.54 21.65 27.80
N ASP A 103 11.32 20.65 27.37
CA ASP A 103 12.23 19.88 28.22
C ASP A 103 13.68 20.23 27.86
N THR A 104 14.38 20.85 28.80
CA THR A 104 15.85 20.93 28.78
C THR A 104 16.38 19.74 29.59
N ALA A 105 16.32 18.55 29.02
CA ALA A 105 17.00 17.36 29.53
C ALA A 105 17.22 16.40 28.36
N GLU A 106 18.35 15.73 28.14
CA GLU A 106 19.74 15.81 28.61
C GLU A 106 20.51 14.76 27.77
N ASP A 107 21.82 14.59 28.00
CA ASP A 107 22.64 13.43 27.59
C ASP A 107 23.10 13.29 26.12
N ASP A 108 23.59 14.38 25.54
CA ASP A 108 24.69 14.24 24.58
C ASP A 108 25.77 15.27 24.86
N ALA A 109 26.87 14.83 25.49
CA ALA A 109 28.00 15.68 25.88
C ALA A 109 28.64 16.43 24.69
N VAL A 110 28.27 16.08 23.46
CA VAL A 110 28.84 16.58 22.20
C VAL A 110 27.88 17.54 21.46
N ALA A 111 26.65 17.73 21.91
CA ALA A 111 25.69 18.63 21.25
C ALA A 111 25.78 20.06 21.80
N TYR A 112 25.94 21.05 20.92
CA TYR A 112 26.06 22.46 21.31
C TYR A 112 24.79 23.23 20.95
N TRP A 113 24.16 23.87 21.93
CA TRP A 113 23.06 24.78 21.67
C TRP A 113 23.56 26.10 21.07
N LEU A 114 22.97 26.51 19.96
CA LEU A 114 23.20 27.83 19.34
C LEU A 114 21.90 28.64 19.45
N ASP A 115 21.99 29.81 20.06
CA ASP A 115 20.88 30.78 20.04
C ASP A 115 20.64 31.32 18.61
N GLN A 116 19.57 32.11 18.45
CA GLN A 116 19.20 32.67 17.14
C GLN A 116 20.34 33.42 16.46
N ASN A 117 21.08 34.27 17.18
CA ASN A 117 22.16 35.04 16.57
C ASN A 117 23.32 34.12 16.17
N ALA A 118 23.70 33.22 17.07
CA ALA A 118 24.78 32.27 16.83
C ALA A 118 24.48 31.33 15.66
N ILE A 119 23.26 30.79 15.55
CA ILE A 119 22.90 29.87 14.47
C ILE A 119 22.88 30.56 13.10
N HIS A 120 22.44 31.83 13.02
CA HIS A 120 22.48 32.60 11.77
C HIS A 120 23.90 33.03 11.37
N LEU A 121 24.80 33.24 12.33
CA LEU A 121 26.23 33.41 12.05
C LEU A 121 26.86 32.11 11.55
N TYR A 122 26.49 30.98 12.16
CA TYR A 122 26.94 29.66 11.74
C TYR A 122 26.45 29.35 10.32
N GLN A 123 25.16 29.54 10.03
CA GLN A 123 24.57 29.31 8.72
C GLN A 123 23.72 30.52 8.29
N PRO A 124 24.28 31.41 7.47
CA PRO A 124 23.53 32.49 6.85
C PRO A 124 22.40 31.96 5.95
N GLY A 125 21.33 32.74 5.82
CA GLY A 125 20.22 32.45 4.91
C GLY A 125 19.07 31.62 5.50
N LEU A 126 19.23 31.03 6.69
CA LEU A 126 18.12 30.40 7.43
C LEU A 126 16.93 31.36 7.59
N SER A 127 15.71 30.83 7.62
CA SER A 127 14.51 31.63 7.87
C SER A 127 14.56 32.37 9.20
N ARG A 128 13.96 33.56 9.24
CA ARG A 128 13.84 34.38 10.46
C ARG A 128 12.98 33.71 11.54
N ASP A 129 12.17 32.72 11.16
CA ASP A 129 11.36 31.94 12.09
C ASP A 129 12.21 30.99 12.95
N VAL A 130 13.45 30.71 12.54
CA VAL A 130 14.39 29.91 13.32
C VAL A 130 14.82 30.70 14.55
N ILE A 131 14.58 30.16 15.74
CA ILE A 131 14.89 30.83 17.02
C ILE A 131 16.19 30.32 17.68
N GLY A 132 16.84 29.34 17.06
CA GLY A 132 18.03 28.64 17.57
C GLY A 132 18.12 27.24 17.00
N GLY A 133 19.03 26.42 17.52
CA GLY A 133 19.15 25.03 17.13
C GLY A 133 20.37 24.34 17.72
N TRP A 134 20.47 23.04 17.46
CA TRP A 134 21.57 22.21 17.95
C TRP A 134 22.64 22.00 16.89
N TRP A 135 23.89 22.05 17.31
CA TRP A 135 25.06 21.77 16.49
C TRP A 135 25.70 20.45 16.93
N TYR A 136 25.82 19.53 15.97
CA TYR A 136 26.40 18.20 16.15
C TYR A 136 27.67 18.10 15.28
N PRO A 137 28.86 18.46 15.81
CA PRO A 137 30.08 18.56 15.00
C PRO A 137 30.62 17.22 14.50
N GLU A 138 30.37 16.14 15.24
CA GLU A 138 30.91 14.82 14.89
C GLU A 138 30.04 14.07 13.87
N ASP A 139 28.80 14.51 13.65
CA ASP A 139 27.94 13.96 12.60
C ASP A 139 28.43 14.41 11.21
N GLY A 140 27.96 13.76 10.16
CA GLY A 140 28.41 14.11 8.83
C GLY A 140 27.57 13.50 7.73
N GLN A 141 28.19 13.33 6.57
CA GLN A 141 27.54 12.75 5.41
C GLN A 141 28.53 12.03 4.50
N VAL A 142 27.98 11.26 3.59
CA VAL A 142 28.65 10.68 2.42
C VAL A 142 27.73 10.80 1.22
N ASP A 143 28.28 10.95 0.01
CA ASP A 143 27.45 10.78 -1.18
C ASP A 143 27.11 9.31 -1.34
N ASN A 144 25.89 8.94 -0.99
CA ASN A 144 25.39 7.57 -1.06
C ASN A 144 25.54 6.94 -2.46
N ARG A 145 25.38 7.71 -3.54
CA ARG A 145 25.52 7.19 -4.91
C ARG A 145 27.00 6.99 -5.25
N ALA A 146 27.88 7.88 -4.81
CA ALA A 146 29.33 7.71 -4.98
C ALA A 146 29.88 6.56 -4.12
N LEU A 147 29.41 6.42 -2.88
CA LEU A 147 29.71 5.27 -2.03
C LEU A 147 29.30 3.95 -2.68
N MET A 148 28.09 3.86 -3.25
CA MET A 148 27.66 2.66 -3.97
C MET A 148 28.57 2.34 -5.16
N ARG A 149 29.00 3.34 -5.93
CA ARG A 149 29.98 3.14 -7.02
C ARG A 149 31.33 2.66 -6.49
N SER A 150 31.84 3.27 -5.43
CA SER A 150 33.11 2.89 -4.81
C SER A 150 33.07 1.45 -4.27
N LEU A 151 31.97 1.06 -3.61
CA LEU A 151 31.75 -0.31 -3.14
C LEU A 151 31.67 -1.32 -4.29
N TRP A 152 30.94 -0.99 -5.35
CA TRP A 152 30.86 -1.81 -6.57
C TRP A 152 32.24 -2.04 -7.17
N THR A 153 32.97 -0.96 -7.45
CA THR A 153 34.30 -1.02 -8.05
C THR A 153 35.29 -1.74 -7.13
N SER A 154 35.22 -1.53 -5.81
CA SER A 154 36.04 -2.28 -4.85
C SER A 154 35.75 -3.78 -4.92
N ALA A 155 34.47 -4.17 -5.05
CA ALA A 155 34.09 -5.56 -5.17
C ALA A 155 34.60 -6.19 -6.48
N GLU A 156 34.51 -5.47 -7.61
CA GLU A 156 35.09 -5.91 -8.89
C GLU A 156 36.62 -6.04 -8.81
N SER A 157 37.32 -5.04 -8.26
CA SER A 157 38.78 -5.03 -8.12
C SER A 157 39.29 -6.16 -7.23
N LEU A 158 38.49 -6.58 -6.24
CA LEU A 158 38.81 -7.73 -5.40
C LEU A 158 38.43 -9.07 -6.05
N GLY A 159 37.77 -9.09 -7.21
CA GLY A 159 37.33 -10.30 -7.89
C GLY A 159 36.14 -10.98 -7.21
N ILE A 160 35.21 -10.20 -6.65
CA ILE A 160 33.91 -10.69 -6.17
C ILE A 160 33.02 -10.95 -7.39
N ASN A 161 32.34 -12.10 -7.41
CA ASN A 161 31.45 -12.44 -8.51
C ASN A 161 30.10 -11.74 -8.32
N ILE A 162 29.85 -10.66 -9.05
CA ILE A 162 28.60 -9.90 -8.97
C ILE A 162 27.67 -10.30 -10.11
N GLN A 163 26.44 -10.68 -9.78
CA GLN A 163 25.41 -11.08 -10.73
C GLN A 163 24.21 -10.12 -10.62
N ASP A 164 24.13 -9.18 -11.55
CA ASP A 164 22.97 -8.28 -11.71
C ASP A 164 21.87 -8.92 -12.56
N ASN A 165 20.64 -8.41 -12.44
CA ASN A 165 19.46 -8.92 -13.15
C ASN A 165 19.17 -10.40 -12.84
N VAL A 166 19.65 -10.89 -11.70
CA VAL A 166 19.41 -12.24 -11.19
C VAL A 166 18.47 -12.15 -9.99
N THR A 167 17.20 -12.46 -10.22
CA THR A 167 16.19 -12.46 -9.15
C THR A 167 16.26 -13.78 -8.40
N VAL A 168 16.55 -13.73 -7.10
CA VAL A 168 16.32 -14.88 -6.21
C VAL A 168 14.81 -15.02 -5.99
N GLN A 169 14.26 -16.19 -6.31
CA GLN A 169 12.83 -16.49 -6.25
C GLN A 169 12.47 -17.31 -5.02
N ALA A 170 13.37 -18.18 -4.57
CA ALA A 170 13.18 -19.02 -3.39
C ALA A 170 14.52 -19.49 -2.79
N ILE A 171 14.53 -19.70 -1.48
CA ILE A 171 15.65 -20.31 -0.75
C ILE A 171 15.31 -21.80 -0.53
N GLN A 172 16.11 -22.70 -1.08
CA GLN A 172 15.93 -24.14 -0.92
C GLN A 172 16.60 -24.61 0.36
N GLN A 173 15.84 -25.30 1.22
CA GLN A 173 16.28 -25.70 2.55
C GLN A 173 16.08 -27.21 2.75
N GLN A 174 16.95 -27.83 3.54
CA GLN A 174 16.82 -29.21 3.99
C GLN A 174 17.47 -29.33 5.38
N GLN A 175 16.77 -29.92 6.36
CA GLN A 175 17.30 -30.18 7.70
C GLN A 175 17.99 -28.95 8.37
N ARG A 176 17.33 -27.78 8.36
CA ARG A 176 17.88 -26.51 8.90
C ARG A 176 19.19 -26.05 8.22
N ARG A 177 19.36 -26.36 6.95
CA ARG A 177 20.48 -25.90 6.12
C ARG A 177 19.96 -25.44 4.76
N VAL A 178 20.47 -24.33 4.26
CA VAL A 178 20.26 -23.90 2.88
C VAL A 178 21.12 -24.75 1.96
N ILE A 179 20.50 -25.38 0.96
CA ILE A 179 21.17 -26.25 -0.04
C ILE A 179 21.30 -25.60 -1.42
N GLY A 180 20.65 -24.45 -1.62
CA GLY A 180 20.64 -23.71 -2.88
C GLY A 180 19.70 -22.52 -2.83
N VAL A 181 19.87 -21.59 -3.77
CA VAL A 181 18.91 -20.52 -4.03
C VAL A 181 18.43 -20.65 -5.47
N GLN A 182 17.11 -20.71 -5.66
CA GLN A 182 16.49 -20.72 -6.98
C GLN A 182 16.43 -19.30 -7.51
N THR A 183 16.90 -19.09 -8.73
CA THR A 183 16.95 -17.77 -9.37
C THR A 183 16.38 -17.79 -10.78
N SER A 184 16.21 -16.61 -11.37
CA SER A 184 15.89 -16.44 -12.80
C SER A 184 16.96 -16.98 -13.75
N ALA A 185 18.19 -17.21 -13.27
CA ALA A 185 19.33 -17.68 -14.05
C ALA A 185 19.79 -19.10 -13.65
N GLY A 186 18.90 -19.88 -12.99
CA GLY A 186 19.21 -21.22 -12.50
C GLY A 186 19.48 -21.26 -11.00
N VAL A 187 20.04 -22.37 -10.52
CA VAL A 187 20.29 -22.60 -9.09
C VAL A 187 21.73 -22.23 -8.74
N TYR A 188 21.89 -21.37 -7.74
CA TYR A 188 23.20 -21.04 -7.18
C TYR A 188 23.40 -21.76 -5.84
N ARG A 189 24.64 -22.20 -5.59
CA ARG A 189 25.03 -22.93 -4.38
C ARG A 189 26.26 -22.30 -3.74
N ALA A 190 26.32 -22.34 -2.41
CA ALA A 190 27.43 -21.86 -1.60
C ALA A 190 27.46 -22.63 -0.27
N GLU A 191 28.57 -22.54 0.46
CA GLU A 191 28.66 -23.15 1.79
C GLU A 191 27.83 -22.38 2.80
N HIS A 192 27.85 -21.05 2.71
CA HIS A 192 27.13 -20.12 3.57
C HIS A 192 26.39 -19.04 2.76
N TYR A 193 25.30 -18.53 3.32
CA TYR A 193 24.42 -17.57 2.67
C TYR A 193 24.20 -16.35 3.56
N VAL A 194 24.03 -15.18 2.95
CA VAL A 194 23.65 -13.95 3.66
C VAL A 194 22.41 -13.34 3.01
N LEU A 195 21.37 -13.09 3.79
CA LEU A 195 20.18 -12.35 3.34
C LEU A 195 20.33 -10.85 3.65
N ALA A 196 20.61 -10.07 2.61
CA ALA A 196 20.76 -8.61 2.63
C ALA A 196 19.84 -7.92 1.61
N ALA A 197 18.65 -8.48 1.39
CA ALA A 197 17.71 -8.06 0.32
C ALA A 197 16.87 -6.81 0.67
N GLY A 198 17.22 -6.09 1.73
CA GLY A 198 16.54 -4.85 2.13
C GLY A 198 15.02 -5.04 2.26
N ALA A 199 14.24 -4.14 1.66
CA ALA A 199 12.78 -4.10 1.82
C ALA A 199 12.07 -5.34 1.25
N TRP A 200 12.76 -6.12 0.40
CA TRP A 200 12.27 -7.35 -0.21
C TRP A 200 12.63 -8.60 0.57
N SER A 201 13.30 -8.47 1.73
CA SER A 201 13.73 -9.64 2.50
C SER A 201 12.55 -10.52 2.95
N ASN A 202 11.38 -9.91 3.20
CA ASN A 202 10.16 -10.63 3.58
C ASN A 202 9.52 -11.43 2.42
N GLU A 203 9.89 -11.16 1.16
CA GLU A 203 9.45 -11.98 0.02
C GLU A 203 10.15 -13.34 -0.02
N LEU A 204 11.32 -13.46 0.62
CA LEU A 204 12.15 -14.67 0.60
C LEU A 204 12.07 -15.50 1.89
N LEU A 205 11.89 -14.83 3.04
CA LEU A 205 11.72 -15.46 4.34
C LEU A 205 10.70 -14.65 5.15
N PRO A 206 9.87 -15.28 5.99
CA PRO A 206 8.86 -14.58 6.80
C PRO A 206 9.52 -13.83 7.97
N ILE A 207 10.25 -12.75 7.67
CA ILE A 207 10.92 -11.89 8.64
C ILE A 207 10.19 -10.55 8.73
N ALA A 208 10.20 -9.92 9.90
CA ALA A 208 9.45 -8.70 10.19
C ALA A 208 10.07 -7.44 9.53
N VAL A 209 10.24 -7.45 8.20
CA VAL A 209 10.71 -6.32 7.40
C VAL A 209 9.63 -5.91 6.41
N ARG A 210 9.34 -4.61 6.34
CA ARG A 210 8.37 -4.03 5.41
C ARG A 210 8.94 -2.80 4.69
N PRO A 211 8.50 -2.50 3.46
CA PRO A 211 8.90 -1.30 2.76
C PRO A 211 8.27 -0.05 3.39
N LYS A 212 9.08 0.97 3.67
CA LYS A 212 8.62 2.33 3.96
C LYS A 212 9.11 3.26 2.87
N LYS A 213 8.20 3.79 2.06
CA LYS A 213 8.54 4.64 0.92
C LYS A 213 9.02 6.00 1.40
N GLY A 214 10.06 6.52 0.74
CA GLY A 214 10.52 7.89 0.88
C GLY A 214 10.73 8.53 -0.47
N GLN A 215 10.11 9.69 -0.66
CA GLN A 215 10.27 10.56 -1.82
C GLN A 215 11.34 11.61 -1.51
N MET A 216 12.04 12.00 -2.56
CA MET A 216 13.25 12.82 -2.49
C MET A 216 13.31 13.74 -3.71
N LEU A 217 14.00 14.86 -3.56
CA LEU A 217 14.36 15.73 -4.68
C LEU A 217 15.73 16.33 -4.47
N SER A 218 16.33 16.81 -5.54
CA SER A 218 17.54 17.62 -5.47
C SER A 218 17.36 18.94 -6.21
N LEU A 219 18.04 19.95 -5.68
CA LEU A 219 18.23 21.23 -6.31
C LEU A 219 19.69 21.37 -6.72
N ARG A 220 19.97 22.33 -7.59
CA ARG A 220 21.33 22.70 -7.98
C ARG A 220 21.63 24.13 -7.56
N VAL A 221 22.76 24.33 -6.89
CA VAL A 221 23.25 25.67 -6.54
C VAL A 221 23.62 26.40 -7.84
N PRO A 222 22.99 27.55 -8.16
CA PRO A 222 23.27 28.31 -9.38
C PRO A 222 24.74 28.71 -9.48
N GLU A 223 25.30 28.74 -10.69
CA GLU A 223 26.70 29.13 -10.95
C GLU A 223 27.03 30.57 -10.52
N SER A 224 26.01 31.42 -10.32
CA SER A 224 26.18 32.77 -9.78
C SER A 224 26.69 32.80 -8.34
N HIS A 225 26.61 31.69 -7.60
CA HIS A 225 27.26 31.54 -6.30
C HIS A 225 28.72 31.11 -6.49
N TYR A 226 29.67 31.96 -6.10
CA TYR A 226 31.10 31.64 -6.16
C TYR A 226 31.50 30.55 -5.14
N GLU A 227 30.87 30.54 -3.97
CA GLU A 227 31.06 29.54 -2.91
C GLU A 227 29.76 28.76 -2.66
N LEU A 228 29.88 27.55 -2.11
CA LEU A 228 28.72 26.76 -1.73
C LEU A 228 27.98 27.43 -0.55
N PRO A 229 26.67 27.72 -0.68
CA PRO A 229 25.90 28.42 0.34
C PRO A 229 25.65 27.58 1.60
N LEU A 230 25.83 26.26 1.50
CA LEU A 230 25.67 25.29 2.56
C LEU A 230 26.95 24.45 2.65
N GLN A 231 27.58 24.47 3.82
CA GLN A 231 28.78 23.66 4.08
C GLN A 231 28.53 22.52 5.05
N ARG A 232 27.29 22.38 5.55
CA ARG A 232 26.86 21.37 6.52
C ARG A 232 25.43 20.96 6.25
N VAL A 233 25.03 19.81 6.78
CA VAL A 233 23.66 19.34 6.69
C VAL A 233 22.77 20.18 7.59
N LEU A 234 21.57 20.52 7.10
CA LEU A 234 20.49 21.05 7.93
C LEU A 234 19.48 19.93 8.20
N TYR A 235 19.19 19.68 9.48
CA TYR A 235 18.20 18.71 9.93
C TYR A 235 17.08 19.44 10.68
N GLY A 236 16.09 19.93 9.95
CA GLY A 236 14.91 20.57 10.52
C GLY A 236 13.87 19.57 11.02
N SER A 237 12.84 20.06 11.69
CA SER A 237 11.77 19.23 12.27
C SER A 237 11.06 18.35 11.23
N ASP A 238 10.84 18.86 10.02
CA ASP A 238 10.03 18.21 8.98
C ASP A 238 10.79 17.99 7.66
N THR A 239 12.11 18.24 7.64
CA THR A 239 12.94 18.07 6.44
C THR A 239 14.43 18.06 6.79
N TYR A 240 15.23 17.42 5.95
CA TYR A 240 16.67 17.60 5.91
C TYR A 240 17.13 18.13 4.55
N ILE A 241 18.18 18.96 4.58
CA ILE A 241 18.82 19.59 3.43
C ILE A 241 20.30 19.23 3.49
N VAL A 242 20.76 18.42 2.54
CA VAL A 242 22.10 17.83 2.54
C VAL A 242 22.89 18.38 1.35
N PRO A 243 23.90 19.25 1.57
CA PRO A 243 24.70 19.81 0.47
C PRO A 243 25.75 18.82 -0.02
N ARG A 244 26.02 18.83 -1.32
CA ARG A 244 27.11 18.11 -1.97
C ARG A 244 28.15 19.08 -2.53
N ARG A 245 29.40 18.63 -2.61
CA ARG A 245 30.51 19.42 -3.19
C ARG A 245 30.34 19.67 -4.69
N ASP A 246 29.55 18.86 -5.38
CA ASP A 246 29.23 19.00 -6.82
C ASP A 246 28.01 19.91 -7.09
N ARG A 247 27.76 20.85 -6.15
CA ARG A 247 26.68 21.84 -6.20
C ARG A 247 25.26 21.26 -6.11
N ARG A 248 25.07 19.96 -5.88
CA ARG A 248 23.73 19.41 -5.58
C ARG A 248 23.33 19.71 -4.13
N ILE A 249 22.04 19.93 -3.91
CA ILE A 249 21.42 19.99 -2.59
C ILE A 249 20.33 18.93 -2.57
N ILE A 250 20.47 17.93 -1.70
CA ILE A 250 19.51 16.85 -1.55
C ILE A 250 18.48 17.25 -0.50
N ILE A 251 17.21 17.11 -0.81
CA ILE A 251 16.08 17.42 0.08
C ILE A 251 15.28 16.14 0.29
N GLY A 252 15.02 15.84 1.55
CA GLY A 252 14.18 14.71 1.92
C GLY A 252 13.60 14.84 3.33
N ALA A 253 12.75 13.91 3.74
CA ALA A 253 12.05 12.96 2.88
C ALA A 253 10.65 12.72 3.41
N THR A 254 9.76 12.27 2.53
CA THR A 254 8.51 11.67 2.98
C THR A 254 8.77 10.31 3.66
N SER A 255 7.78 9.84 4.41
CA SER A 255 7.76 8.54 5.07
C SER A 255 6.37 7.93 4.96
N GLU A 256 6.17 7.05 3.98
CA GLU A 256 4.84 6.59 3.57
C GLU A 256 4.69 5.07 3.76
N ASP A 257 3.55 4.66 4.32
CA ASP A 257 3.18 3.25 4.49
C ASP A 257 2.24 2.80 3.35
N VAL A 258 2.81 2.69 2.15
CA VAL A 258 2.06 2.44 0.90
C VAL A 258 2.56 1.18 0.19
N GLY A 259 3.21 0.28 0.92
CA GLY A 259 3.84 -0.91 0.35
C GLY A 259 4.94 -0.57 -0.67
N LEU A 260 5.06 -1.40 -1.70
CA LEU A 260 5.99 -1.21 -2.82
C LEU A 260 5.43 -0.31 -3.93
N THR A 261 4.64 0.72 -3.59
CA THR A 261 4.06 1.64 -4.59
C THR A 261 5.12 2.59 -5.14
N PRO A 262 5.49 2.51 -6.44
CA PRO A 262 6.58 3.30 -7.00
C PRO A 262 6.19 4.77 -7.26
N TYR A 263 7.15 5.54 -7.78
CA TYR A 263 7.05 6.92 -8.27
C TYR A 263 6.82 8.00 -7.20
N ASN A 264 7.14 9.24 -7.55
CA ASN A 264 6.84 10.39 -6.70
C ASN A 264 5.40 10.87 -6.91
N THR A 265 4.82 11.46 -5.87
CA THR A 265 3.52 12.14 -5.94
C THR A 265 3.70 13.66 -5.97
N PRO A 266 2.84 14.42 -6.70
CA PRO A 266 2.88 15.88 -6.66
C PRO A 266 2.77 16.45 -5.24
N LEU A 267 1.89 15.87 -4.41
CA LEU A 267 1.71 16.30 -3.01
C LEU A 267 3.00 16.15 -2.20
N GLY A 268 3.68 15.01 -2.29
CA GLY A 268 4.89 14.82 -1.50
C GLY A 268 6.06 15.66 -2.00
N ILE A 269 6.21 15.89 -3.31
CA ILE A 269 7.23 16.83 -3.83
C ILE A 269 6.92 18.27 -3.39
N GLN A 270 5.65 18.69 -3.46
CA GLN A 270 5.23 20.01 -2.97
C GLN A 270 5.54 20.18 -1.48
N THR A 271 5.24 19.16 -0.67
CA THR A 271 5.52 19.16 0.78
C THR A 271 7.02 19.32 1.05
N LEU A 272 7.87 18.57 0.35
CA LEU A 272 9.33 18.67 0.49
C LEU A 272 9.85 20.06 0.10
N LEU A 273 9.36 20.62 -1.00
CA LEU A 273 9.74 21.98 -1.43
C LEU A 273 9.31 23.02 -0.39
N GLN A 274 8.08 22.94 0.11
CA GLN A 274 7.55 23.86 1.12
C GLN A 274 8.37 23.80 2.42
N ASN A 275 8.68 22.61 2.92
CA ASN A 275 9.46 22.47 4.14
C ASN A 275 10.89 22.98 3.97
N ALA A 276 11.53 22.68 2.83
CA ALA A 276 12.89 23.12 2.54
C ALA A 276 12.98 24.64 2.34
N THR A 277 12.06 25.26 1.60
CA THR A 277 12.04 26.72 1.41
C THR A 277 11.60 27.48 2.66
N ARG A 278 10.77 26.87 3.51
CA ARG A 278 10.50 27.42 4.84
C ARG A 278 11.76 27.48 5.69
N LEU A 279 12.59 26.43 5.68
CA LEU A 279 13.83 26.39 6.46
C LEU A 279 14.91 27.30 5.88
N LEU A 280 15.06 27.29 4.55
CA LEU A 280 16.09 28.03 3.82
C LEU A 280 15.47 28.74 2.60
N PRO A 281 14.89 29.94 2.77
CA PRO A 281 14.09 30.64 1.75
C PRO A 281 14.75 30.82 0.39
N GLN A 282 16.07 31.00 0.33
CA GLN A 282 16.79 31.15 -0.93
C GLN A 282 16.65 29.94 -1.89
N LEU A 283 16.34 28.74 -1.37
CA LEU A 283 16.16 27.54 -2.19
C LEU A 283 14.99 27.66 -3.17
N GLN A 284 14.04 28.56 -2.93
CA GLN A 284 12.89 28.79 -3.83
C GLN A 284 13.30 29.21 -5.24
N ASN A 285 14.51 29.77 -5.39
CA ASN A 285 15.05 30.27 -6.65
C ASN A 285 16.08 29.31 -7.27
N TYR A 286 16.30 28.13 -6.68
CA TYR A 286 17.30 27.19 -7.17
C TYR A 286 16.66 26.24 -8.19
N PRO A 287 17.33 25.95 -9.32
CA PRO A 287 16.86 24.95 -10.27
C PRO A 287 16.65 23.59 -9.61
N ILE A 288 15.53 22.96 -9.94
CA ILE A 288 15.29 21.56 -9.61
C ILE A 288 16.13 20.69 -10.54
N ASP A 289 16.85 19.73 -9.97
CA ASP A 289 17.78 18.85 -10.68
C ASP A 289 17.13 17.49 -10.98
N GLU A 290 16.62 16.77 -9.97
CA GLU A 290 15.92 15.50 -10.16
C GLU A 290 14.91 15.19 -9.03
N PHE A 291 13.98 14.27 -9.31
CA PHE A 291 13.05 13.68 -8.35
C PHE A 291 13.23 12.16 -8.32
N TRP A 292 13.28 11.55 -7.13
CA TRP A 292 13.36 10.09 -7.00
C TRP A 292 12.72 9.58 -5.72
N TRP A 293 12.60 8.26 -5.58
CA TRP A 293 12.00 7.59 -4.44
C TRP A 293 12.78 6.32 -4.10
N GLY A 294 12.55 5.76 -2.90
CA GLY A 294 13.08 4.46 -2.51
C GLY A 294 12.31 3.83 -1.35
N PHE A 295 12.58 2.55 -1.10
CA PHE A 295 11.90 1.75 -0.07
C PHE A 295 12.86 1.39 1.05
N ARG A 296 12.69 2.03 2.22
CA ARG A 296 13.47 1.72 3.41
C ARG A 296 13.02 0.37 3.99
N PRO A 297 13.94 -0.52 4.38
CA PRO A 297 13.60 -1.78 5.03
C PRO A 297 13.28 -1.54 6.51
N ALA A 298 12.03 -1.24 6.84
CA ALA A 298 11.61 -0.95 8.21
C ALA A 298 11.23 -2.24 8.95
N THR A 299 11.59 -2.32 10.23
CA THR A 299 11.08 -3.30 11.19
C THR A 299 10.06 -2.65 12.14
N PRO A 300 9.25 -3.41 12.89
CA PRO A 300 8.29 -2.84 13.84
C PRO A 300 8.91 -1.96 14.93
N ASP A 301 10.13 -2.26 15.35
CA ASP A 301 10.89 -1.53 16.38
C ASP A 301 11.94 -0.58 15.81
N GLU A 302 12.00 -0.45 14.48
CA GLU A 302 12.99 0.33 13.73
C GLU A 302 14.46 -0.10 13.92
N LEU A 303 14.70 -1.23 14.57
CA LEU A 303 16.02 -1.83 14.76
C LEU A 303 16.37 -2.82 13.64
N PRO A 304 17.63 -2.92 13.21
CA PRO A 304 18.02 -3.90 12.19
C PRO A 304 17.87 -5.35 12.67
N ILE A 305 17.93 -6.28 11.72
CA ILE A 305 17.95 -7.73 11.96
C ILE A 305 19.32 -8.27 11.54
N PHE A 306 20.07 -8.78 12.52
CA PHE A 306 21.39 -9.36 12.35
C PHE A 306 21.50 -10.80 12.89
N GLY A 307 22.54 -11.49 12.44
CA GLY A 307 22.99 -12.74 13.04
C GLY A 307 22.36 -13.99 12.41
N SER A 308 22.35 -15.09 13.16
CA SER A 308 21.86 -16.38 12.68
C SER A 308 20.40 -16.34 12.26
N SER A 309 20.06 -17.11 11.22
CA SER A 309 18.68 -17.48 10.90
C SER A 309 18.34 -18.86 11.47
N LEU A 310 17.20 -19.41 11.07
CA LEU A 310 16.84 -20.81 11.31
C LEU A 310 17.69 -21.85 10.59
N CYS A 311 18.33 -21.45 9.51
CA CYS A 311 19.29 -22.30 8.84
C CYS A 311 20.69 -21.97 9.36
N HIS A 312 21.44 -23.00 9.75
CA HIS A 312 22.77 -22.84 10.38
C HIS A 312 23.78 -22.13 9.47
N ASN A 313 23.61 -22.24 8.15
CA ASN A 313 24.47 -21.62 7.15
C ASN A 313 23.82 -20.41 6.46
N LEU A 314 22.87 -19.75 7.10
CA LEU A 314 22.22 -18.54 6.60
C LEU A 314 22.23 -17.45 7.69
N THR A 315 22.87 -16.34 7.36
CA THR A 315 22.98 -15.14 8.21
C THR A 315 22.05 -14.05 7.68
N LEU A 316 21.39 -13.33 8.58
CA LEU A 316 20.52 -12.19 8.27
C LEU A 316 21.30 -10.88 8.45
N ALA A 317 21.13 -9.95 7.51
CA ALA A 317 21.68 -8.60 7.59
C ALA A 317 20.78 -7.61 6.84
N THR A 318 19.66 -7.22 7.46
CA THR A 318 18.62 -6.41 6.82
C THR A 318 17.85 -5.57 7.84
N GLY A 319 16.85 -4.80 7.43
CA GLY A 319 15.99 -4.06 8.36
C GLY A 319 16.56 -2.73 8.87
N HIS A 320 17.61 -2.18 8.25
CA HIS A 320 18.30 -0.96 8.71
C HIS A 320 17.48 0.35 8.65
N TYR A 321 16.23 0.31 8.19
CA TYR A 321 15.33 1.45 8.04
C TYR A 321 16.01 2.70 7.43
N ARG A 322 16.22 3.75 8.24
CA ARG A 322 16.83 5.04 7.84
C ARG A 322 18.35 5.07 7.95
N ASN A 323 18.95 4.12 8.66
CA ASN A 323 20.36 4.14 9.06
C ASN A 323 21.24 3.17 8.26
N GLY A 324 20.75 2.60 7.15
CA GLY A 324 21.48 1.60 6.37
C GLY A 324 22.80 2.10 5.74
N ILE A 325 22.89 3.39 5.41
CA ILE A 325 24.19 3.98 5.02
C ILE A 325 25.09 3.98 6.25
N LEU A 326 24.73 4.75 7.29
CA LEU A 326 25.47 4.88 8.55
C LEU A 326 25.92 3.54 9.15
N LEU A 327 25.11 2.49 9.08
CA LEU A 327 25.41 1.20 9.70
C LEU A 327 26.21 0.24 8.80
N ALA A 328 26.48 0.60 7.54
CA ALA A 328 27.17 -0.27 6.60
C ALA A 328 28.53 -0.80 7.10
N PRO A 329 29.47 0.04 7.60
CA PRO A 329 30.78 -0.46 8.01
C PRO A 329 30.71 -1.39 9.22
N VAL A 330 29.96 -1.03 10.28
CA VAL A 330 29.84 -1.90 11.44
C VAL A 330 29.09 -3.19 11.11
N THR A 331 28.05 -3.13 10.27
CA THR A 331 27.33 -4.33 9.82
C THR A 331 28.26 -5.27 9.08
N ALA A 332 29.07 -4.74 8.15
CA ALA A 332 30.04 -5.54 7.40
C ALA A 332 31.05 -6.22 8.32
N LYS A 333 31.64 -5.46 9.25
CA LYS A 333 32.60 -5.97 10.23
C LYS A 333 31.99 -7.07 11.10
N LEU A 334 30.84 -6.82 11.74
CA LEU A 334 30.21 -7.74 12.67
C LEU A 334 29.72 -9.02 11.99
N ILE A 335 29.12 -8.91 10.80
CA ILE A 335 28.64 -10.08 10.06
C ILE A 335 29.82 -10.90 9.52
N ALA A 336 30.90 -10.25 9.06
CA ALA A 336 32.11 -10.97 8.65
C ALA A 336 32.82 -11.63 9.84
N ASP A 337 32.86 -10.98 11.02
CA ASP A 337 33.37 -11.57 12.27
C ASP A 337 32.55 -12.82 12.65
N PHE A 338 31.22 -12.73 12.55
CA PHE A 338 30.30 -13.82 12.85
C PHE A 338 30.48 -15.02 11.90
N ILE A 339 30.63 -14.78 10.59
CA ILE A 339 30.80 -15.85 9.58
C ILE A 339 32.20 -16.47 9.66
N TRP A 340 33.26 -15.65 9.77
CA TRP A 340 34.64 -16.11 9.66
C TRP A 340 35.20 -16.69 10.96
N GLN A 341 34.88 -16.07 12.11
CA GLN A 341 35.47 -16.41 13.41
C GLN A 341 34.49 -17.16 14.33
N GLN A 342 33.23 -17.33 13.92
CA GLN A 342 32.13 -17.79 14.80
C GLN A 342 32.01 -16.97 16.09
N LYS A 343 32.48 -15.72 16.06
CA LYS A 343 32.49 -14.82 17.23
C LYS A 343 31.24 -13.96 17.17
N SER A 344 30.31 -14.18 18.10
CA SER A 344 29.17 -13.28 18.30
C SER A 344 29.62 -12.05 19.09
N HIS A 345 29.30 -10.86 18.59
CA HIS A 345 29.46 -9.63 19.36
C HIS A 345 28.24 -9.46 20.27
N PRO A 346 28.39 -9.03 21.55
CA PRO A 346 27.26 -8.87 22.47
C PRO A 346 26.11 -8.04 21.90
N LEU A 347 26.43 -6.97 21.14
CA LEU A 347 25.41 -6.14 20.48
C LEU A 347 24.51 -6.91 19.50
N LEU A 348 24.99 -7.99 18.86
CA LEU A 348 24.20 -8.74 17.88
C LEU A 348 22.97 -9.42 18.51
N GLU A 349 23.00 -9.73 19.81
CA GLU A 349 21.87 -10.36 20.51
C GLU A 349 20.65 -9.44 20.53
N HIS A 350 20.85 -8.12 20.68
CA HIS A 350 19.78 -7.13 20.63
C HIS A 350 19.12 -7.02 19.26
N PHE A 351 19.83 -7.42 18.19
CA PHE A 351 19.37 -7.33 16.81
C PHE A 351 18.98 -8.69 16.23
N HIS A 352 18.92 -9.75 17.03
CA HIS A 352 18.52 -11.07 16.55
C HIS A 352 17.04 -11.08 16.15
N PHE A 353 16.70 -11.84 15.11
CA PHE A 353 15.33 -11.86 14.57
C PHE A 353 14.30 -12.43 15.56
N SER A 354 14.73 -13.28 16.49
CA SER A 354 13.86 -13.92 17.48
C SER A 354 13.20 -12.94 18.46
N ARG A 355 13.65 -11.69 18.54
CA ARG A 355 12.97 -10.67 19.37
C ARG A 355 11.54 -10.40 18.91
N PHE A 356 11.22 -10.70 17.65
CA PHE A 356 9.86 -10.65 17.12
C PHE A 356 9.09 -11.97 17.30
N TYR A 357 9.75 -13.00 17.83
CA TYR A 357 9.20 -14.35 18.07
C TYR A 357 9.58 -14.84 19.49
N PRO A 358 9.18 -14.13 20.56
CA PRO A 358 9.58 -14.44 21.94
C PRO A 358 9.11 -15.80 22.45
N ASP A 359 8.09 -16.39 21.81
CA ASP A 359 7.67 -17.78 22.05
C ASP A 359 8.38 -18.74 21.09
N ASN A 360 9.13 -19.69 21.66
CA ASN A 360 10.03 -20.64 21.03
C ASN A 360 9.35 -21.64 20.04
N LYS A 361 8.69 -21.15 18.97
CA LYS A 361 8.07 -21.96 17.90
C LYS A 361 8.70 -21.65 16.54
N LEU A 362 9.98 -21.95 16.42
CA LEU A 362 10.68 -21.95 15.14
C LEU A 362 10.44 -23.29 14.42
N THR A 363 9.24 -23.43 13.84
CA THR A 363 8.88 -24.59 13.02
C THR A 363 9.09 -24.25 11.54
N LEU A 364 10.19 -24.76 10.99
CA LEU A 364 10.48 -24.74 9.56
C LEU A 364 9.44 -25.56 8.79
N VAL A 365 8.63 -24.90 7.97
CA VAL A 365 7.82 -25.58 6.95
C VAL A 365 8.75 -25.95 5.80
N LEU A 366 9.27 -27.18 5.83
CA LEU A 366 9.91 -27.81 4.68
C LEU A 366 8.83 -28.45 3.80
N PRO A 367 8.77 -28.16 2.48
CA PRO A 367 7.90 -28.87 1.59
C PRO A 367 8.49 -30.26 1.36
N LYS A 368 7.84 -31.31 1.87
CA LYS A 368 8.08 -32.67 1.39
C LYS A 368 6.83 -33.18 0.70
N SER A 369 6.99 -33.31 -0.62
CA SER A 369 6.41 -34.34 -1.47
C SER A 369 5.92 -35.54 -0.66
N SER A 370 4.67 -35.94 -0.83
CA SER A 370 4.23 -37.27 -0.42
C SER A 370 3.23 -37.85 -1.41
N PRO A 371 3.41 -39.12 -1.80
CA PRO A 371 2.51 -39.88 -2.64
C PRO A 371 1.28 -40.35 -1.85
N THR A 372 0.22 -40.64 -2.58
CA THR A 372 -1.14 -40.87 -2.10
C THR A 372 -1.36 -42.27 -1.46
N GLN A 373 -2.12 -42.29 -0.35
CA GLN A 373 -2.88 -43.40 0.30
C GLN A 373 -2.08 -44.49 1.06
N PHE A 374 -2.42 -44.95 2.29
CA PHE A 374 -3.70 -45.46 2.84
C PHE A 374 -3.93 -45.21 4.37
N LEU A 375 -5.20 -45.23 4.82
CA LEU A 375 -5.80 -44.94 6.16
C LEU A 375 -5.66 -46.10 7.20
N SER A 376 -5.21 -45.88 8.46
CA SER A 376 -5.90 -45.60 9.78
C SER A 376 -6.19 -46.88 10.64
N PRO A 377 -6.45 -46.86 11.99
CA PRO A 377 -6.86 -45.75 12.88
C PRO A 377 -6.29 -45.66 14.36
N ALA A 378 -6.49 -44.47 14.98
CA ALA A 378 -6.67 -44.13 16.42
C ALA A 378 -5.39 -44.03 17.33
N THR A 379 -4.97 -42.89 17.93
CA THR A 379 -5.72 -41.80 18.62
C THR A 379 -4.89 -40.50 18.82
N LYS A 380 -5.40 -39.39 18.24
CA LYS A 380 -5.47 -37.94 18.62
C LYS A 380 -4.27 -37.14 19.20
N MET A 381 -3.64 -36.33 18.34
CA MET A 381 -3.12 -34.98 18.66
C MET A 381 -4.21 -33.94 18.37
N GLN A 382 -4.35 -32.88 19.19
CA GLN A 382 -5.20 -31.73 18.88
C GLN A 382 -4.40 -30.68 18.09
N THR A 383 -4.46 -30.82 16.77
CA THR A 383 -4.11 -29.83 15.77
C THR A 383 -5.14 -28.69 15.76
N LEU A 384 -4.72 -27.45 15.50
CA LEU A 384 -5.60 -26.40 14.95
C LEU A 384 -5.93 -26.77 13.49
N GLU A 385 -6.66 -27.88 13.35
CA GLU A 385 -7.26 -28.41 12.13
C GLU A 385 -8.70 -27.90 11.98
N LYS A 386 -9.01 -26.72 12.53
CA LYS A 386 -10.27 -26.11 12.15
C LYS A 386 -10.10 -25.67 10.69
N PRO A 387 -10.95 -26.16 9.76
CA PRO A 387 -11.07 -25.51 8.47
C PRO A 387 -11.29 -24.02 8.77
N ILE A 388 -10.67 -23.13 7.99
CA ILE A 388 -11.26 -21.81 7.84
C ILE A 388 -12.67 -22.11 7.33
N GLU A 389 -13.68 -21.99 8.20
CA GLU A 389 -15.08 -21.99 7.80
C GLU A 389 -15.15 -21.14 6.54
N SER A 390 -15.72 -21.70 5.47
CA SER A 390 -15.68 -21.05 4.17
C SER A 390 -16.09 -19.59 4.37
N LEU A 391 -15.29 -18.63 3.88
CA LEU A 391 -15.52 -17.18 4.04
C LEU A 391 -16.93 -16.73 3.57
N VAL A 392 -17.66 -17.64 2.92
CA VAL A 392 -19.06 -17.56 2.49
C VAL A 392 -20.06 -17.63 3.66
N GLU A 393 -19.71 -18.22 4.82
CA GLU A 393 -20.66 -18.42 5.94
C GLU A 393 -21.01 -17.14 6.72
N ILE A 394 -20.23 -16.06 6.59
CA ILE A 394 -20.46 -14.81 7.32
C ILE A 394 -21.55 -13.96 6.64
N ASP A 395 -21.74 -14.09 5.32
CA ASP A 395 -22.73 -13.28 4.60
C ASP A 395 -24.09 -13.96 4.54
N THR A 396 -25.14 -13.18 4.79
CA THR A 396 -26.51 -13.64 4.62
C THR A 396 -26.87 -13.71 3.13
N PRO A 397 -27.74 -14.65 2.73
CA PRO A 397 -28.31 -14.64 1.38
C PRO A 397 -28.96 -13.29 1.05
N PHE A 398 -28.66 -12.72 -0.11
CA PHE A 398 -29.38 -11.55 -0.60
C PHE A 398 -30.73 -11.99 -1.17
N ILE A 399 -31.82 -11.51 -0.59
CA ILE A 399 -33.18 -11.93 -0.93
C ILE A 399 -34.02 -10.71 -1.28
N ILE A 400 -34.71 -10.75 -2.42
CA ILE A 400 -35.73 -9.77 -2.81
C ILE A 400 -37.00 -10.56 -3.14
N ALA A 401 -38.13 -10.16 -2.54
CA ALA A 401 -39.44 -10.79 -2.76
C ALA A 401 -39.40 -12.34 -2.71
N GLY A 402 -38.67 -12.90 -1.74
CA GLY A 402 -38.54 -14.35 -1.53
C GLY A 402 -37.55 -15.06 -2.47
N ARG A 403 -36.99 -14.38 -3.47
CA ARG A 403 -35.98 -14.94 -4.38
C ARG A 403 -34.57 -14.66 -3.88
N ARG A 404 -33.75 -15.71 -3.83
CA ARG A 404 -32.33 -15.63 -3.41
C ARG A 404 -31.42 -15.31 -4.59
N PHE A 405 -30.41 -14.47 -4.32
CA PHE A 405 -29.31 -14.13 -5.20
C PHE A 405 -27.98 -14.28 -4.44
N ASN A 406 -26.94 -14.68 -5.17
CA ASN A 406 -25.55 -14.77 -4.70
C ASN A 406 -24.78 -13.49 -4.96
N SER A 407 -25.17 -12.71 -5.99
CA SER A 407 -24.54 -11.44 -6.31
C SER A 407 -25.33 -10.26 -5.75
N ARG A 408 -24.61 -9.33 -5.11
CA ARG A 408 -25.12 -8.04 -4.61
C ARG A 408 -24.93 -6.91 -5.63
N LEU A 409 -24.42 -7.21 -6.83
CA LEU A 409 -24.29 -6.25 -7.92
C LEU A 409 -25.36 -6.52 -8.98
N MET A 410 -26.12 -5.49 -9.33
CA MET A 410 -27.05 -5.43 -10.45
C MET A 410 -26.50 -4.50 -11.53
N THR A 411 -26.76 -4.79 -12.79
CA THR A 411 -26.40 -3.92 -13.92
C THR A 411 -27.56 -3.78 -14.90
N GLY A 412 -27.35 -3.11 -16.04
CA GLY A 412 -28.36 -2.96 -17.07
C GLY A 412 -27.83 -3.28 -18.47
N THR A 413 -28.71 -3.15 -19.45
CA THR A 413 -28.42 -3.41 -20.87
C THR A 413 -28.19 -2.14 -21.70
N GLY A 414 -28.43 -0.96 -21.10
CA GLY A 414 -28.38 0.31 -21.81
C GLY A 414 -26.98 0.93 -21.93
N LYS A 415 -26.76 1.69 -23.01
CA LYS A 415 -25.58 2.58 -23.25
C LYS A 415 -24.25 1.88 -23.57
N TYR A 416 -24.25 0.57 -23.83
CA TYR A 416 -23.07 -0.12 -24.33
C TYR A 416 -22.81 0.20 -25.80
N ARG A 417 -21.54 0.09 -26.23
CA ARG A 417 -21.14 0.30 -27.63
C ARG A 417 -21.52 -0.86 -28.54
N SER A 418 -21.63 -2.08 -27.99
CA SER A 418 -22.09 -3.28 -28.71
C SER A 418 -22.73 -4.30 -27.76
N ILE A 419 -23.49 -5.26 -28.31
CA ILE A 419 -24.13 -6.35 -27.56
C ILE A 419 -23.06 -7.26 -26.92
N GLU A 420 -21.95 -7.51 -27.61
CA GLU A 420 -20.86 -8.36 -27.11
C GLU A 420 -20.21 -7.74 -25.88
N GLN A 421 -19.96 -6.42 -25.87
CA GLN A 421 -19.42 -5.74 -24.69
C GLN A 421 -20.39 -5.80 -23.50
N MET A 422 -21.70 -5.70 -23.76
CA MET A 422 -22.73 -5.86 -22.73
C MET A 422 -22.71 -7.28 -22.15
N GLN A 423 -22.71 -8.32 -23.00
CA GLN A 423 -22.64 -9.72 -22.58
C GLN A 423 -21.40 -10.01 -21.75
N GLN A 424 -20.22 -9.60 -22.25
CA GLN A 424 -18.95 -9.77 -21.54
C GLN A 424 -18.95 -9.06 -20.19
N SER A 425 -19.58 -7.89 -20.09
CA SER A 425 -19.68 -7.13 -18.83
C SER A 425 -20.60 -7.81 -17.82
N ILE A 426 -21.75 -8.32 -18.26
CA ILE A 426 -22.66 -9.08 -17.41
C ILE A 426 -21.95 -10.33 -16.87
N VAL A 427 -21.29 -11.11 -17.72
CA VAL A 427 -20.51 -12.29 -17.30
C VAL A 427 -19.39 -11.90 -16.33
N ALA A 428 -18.61 -10.87 -16.65
CA ALA A 428 -17.47 -10.44 -15.83
C ALA A 428 -17.88 -9.88 -14.46
N SER A 429 -19.08 -9.27 -14.36
CA SER A 429 -19.63 -8.79 -13.10
C SER A 429 -20.14 -9.91 -12.20
N GLY A 430 -20.51 -11.05 -12.77
CA GLY A 430 -21.22 -12.11 -12.05
C GLY A 430 -22.59 -11.68 -11.50
N CYS A 431 -23.20 -10.62 -12.05
CA CYS A 431 -24.54 -10.18 -11.63
C CYS A 431 -25.60 -11.21 -12.05
N GLU A 432 -26.58 -11.42 -11.18
CA GLU A 432 -27.72 -12.30 -11.45
C GLU A 432 -28.99 -11.52 -11.77
N ILE A 433 -28.99 -10.19 -11.58
CA ILE A 433 -30.12 -9.31 -11.90
C ILE A 433 -29.66 -8.28 -12.93
N VAL A 434 -30.36 -8.23 -14.07
CA VAL A 434 -30.07 -7.30 -15.16
C VAL A 434 -31.32 -6.49 -15.50
N THR A 435 -31.19 -5.16 -15.47
CA THR A 435 -32.31 -4.27 -15.78
C THR A 435 -32.47 -4.01 -17.26
N VAL A 436 -33.72 -4.04 -17.74
CA VAL A 436 -34.09 -3.90 -19.15
C VAL A 436 -35.17 -2.83 -19.31
N ALA A 437 -34.93 -1.87 -20.21
CA ALA A 437 -35.89 -0.83 -20.52
C ALA A 437 -36.99 -1.35 -21.46
N VAL A 438 -38.20 -1.52 -20.92
CA VAL A 438 -39.33 -2.16 -21.62
C VAL A 438 -39.73 -1.39 -22.89
N ARG A 439 -39.73 -0.04 -22.85
CA ARG A 439 -40.09 0.80 -23.99
C ARG A 439 -39.21 0.57 -25.23
N ARG A 440 -37.95 0.16 -25.06
CA ARG A 440 -36.99 0.00 -26.18
C ARG A 440 -37.14 -1.30 -26.93
N VAL A 441 -37.68 -2.34 -26.28
CA VAL A 441 -37.94 -3.65 -26.89
C VAL A 441 -39.13 -3.59 -27.84
N GLN A 442 -40.09 -2.69 -27.62
CA GLN A 442 -41.25 -2.52 -28.50
C GLN A 442 -40.96 -1.72 -29.78
N THR A 443 -39.94 -0.86 -29.78
CA THR A 443 -39.74 0.14 -30.85
C THR A 443 -38.71 -0.27 -31.91
N ASN A 444 -38.18 -1.51 -31.91
CA ASN A 444 -37.02 -1.93 -32.74
C ASN A 444 -35.94 -0.83 -32.80
N ALA A 445 -35.67 -0.19 -31.66
CA ALA A 445 -34.70 0.91 -31.62
C ALA A 445 -33.29 0.35 -31.92
N PRO A 446 -32.43 1.09 -32.66
CA PRO A 446 -31.07 0.64 -32.98
C PRO A 446 -30.31 0.17 -31.74
N GLY A 447 -29.76 -1.04 -31.78
CA GLY A 447 -29.02 -1.67 -30.67
C GLY A 447 -29.84 -2.58 -29.74
N HIS A 448 -31.11 -2.85 -30.03
CA HIS A 448 -31.98 -3.76 -29.24
C HIS A 448 -32.53 -4.96 -30.04
N GLU A 449 -32.27 -5.04 -31.36
CA GLU A 449 -32.48 -6.27 -32.12
C GLU A 449 -31.62 -7.39 -31.49
N GLY A 450 -32.26 -8.47 -31.06
CA GLY A 450 -31.58 -9.60 -30.43
C GLY A 450 -31.37 -9.51 -28.92
N LEU A 451 -31.89 -8.52 -28.17
CA LEU A 451 -31.68 -8.46 -26.70
C LEU A 451 -32.27 -9.69 -25.97
N ALA A 452 -33.43 -10.17 -26.43
CA ALA A 452 -34.06 -11.40 -25.94
C ALA A 452 -33.16 -12.63 -26.14
N GLU A 453 -32.38 -12.66 -27.22
CA GLU A 453 -31.48 -13.76 -27.61
C GLU A 453 -30.05 -13.57 -27.07
N ALA A 454 -29.71 -12.35 -26.65
CA ALA A 454 -28.36 -11.97 -26.22
C ALA A 454 -28.01 -12.47 -24.82
N LEU A 455 -28.99 -12.83 -23.99
CA LEU A 455 -28.76 -13.24 -22.60
C LEU A 455 -29.44 -14.58 -22.30
N ASP A 456 -28.77 -15.38 -21.47
CA ASP A 456 -29.33 -16.63 -20.93
C ASP A 456 -30.25 -16.31 -19.74
N TRP A 457 -31.54 -16.08 -20.03
CA TRP A 457 -32.57 -15.73 -19.05
C TRP A 457 -32.90 -16.85 -18.06
N ASN A 458 -32.33 -18.05 -18.23
CA ASN A 458 -32.37 -19.09 -17.19
C ASN A 458 -31.35 -18.84 -16.08
N LYS A 459 -30.28 -18.10 -16.37
CA LYS A 459 -29.22 -17.73 -15.40
C LYS A 459 -29.38 -16.32 -14.86
N ILE A 460 -29.97 -15.42 -15.65
CA ILE A 460 -30.14 -14.01 -15.32
C ILE A 460 -31.61 -13.73 -15.02
N TRP A 461 -31.89 -13.15 -13.87
CA TRP A 461 -33.19 -12.63 -13.52
C TRP A 461 -33.41 -11.26 -14.17
N MET A 462 -34.48 -11.12 -14.94
CA MET A 462 -34.78 -9.85 -15.58
C MET A 462 -35.39 -8.87 -14.57
N LEU A 463 -34.94 -7.62 -14.59
CA LEU A 463 -35.55 -6.52 -13.85
C LEU A 463 -36.13 -5.49 -14.84
N PRO A 464 -37.38 -5.64 -15.28
CA PRO A 464 -38.04 -4.65 -16.13
C PRO A 464 -38.01 -3.27 -15.45
N ASN A 465 -37.60 -2.24 -16.19
CA ASN A 465 -37.66 -0.87 -15.69
C ASN A 465 -38.63 0.00 -16.49
N THR A 466 -39.16 1.03 -15.82
CA THR A 466 -40.07 2.02 -16.42
C THR A 466 -39.31 3.26 -16.91
N ALA A 467 -38.03 3.13 -17.28
CA ALA A 467 -37.21 4.26 -17.70
C ALA A 467 -37.86 5.03 -18.86
N GLY A 468 -37.88 6.36 -18.72
CA GLY A 468 -38.51 7.29 -19.67
C GLY A 468 -39.99 7.57 -19.40
N CYS A 469 -40.61 6.97 -18.38
CA CYS A 469 -41.95 7.35 -17.94
C CYS A 469 -41.92 8.64 -17.12
N GLN A 470 -42.81 9.58 -17.45
CA GLN A 470 -42.88 10.89 -16.80
C GLN A 470 -43.98 10.97 -15.73
N THR A 471 -45.02 10.13 -15.84
CA THR A 471 -46.15 10.08 -14.90
C THR A 471 -46.30 8.70 -14.26
N ALA A 472 -47.04 8.65 -13.15
CA ALA A 472 -47.39 7.40 -12.48
C ALA A 472 -48.16 6.45 -13.41
N GLU A 473 -49.14 6.94 -14.20
CA GLU A 473 -49.92 6.06 -15.08
C GLU A 473 -49.08 5.45 -16.20
N GLU A 474 -48.14 6.22 -16.75
CA GLU A 474 -47.19 5.71 -17.73
C GLU A 474 -46.34 4.58 -17.15
N ALA A 475 -45.79 4.79 -15.94
CA ALA A 475 -44.96 3.81 -15.28
C ALA A 475 -45.74 2.53 -14.97
N ILE A 476 -46.97 2.64 -14.47
CA ILE A 476 -47.85 1.48 -14.22
C ILE A 476 -48.10 0.68 -15.51
N ARG A 477 -48.39 1.38 -16.62
CA ARG A 477 -48.64 0.72 -17.91
C ARG A 477 -47.40 -0.02 -18.42
N VAL A 478 -46.23 0.60 -18.31
CA VAL A 478 -44.95 0.00 -18.72
C VAL A 478 -44.55 -1.16 -17.80
N ALA A 479 -44.81 -1.07 -16.50
CA ALA A 479 -44.56 -2.15 -15.55
C ALA A 479 -45.34 -3.43 -15.91
N ARG A 480 -46.63 -3.29 -16.24
CA ARG A 480 -47.49 -4.40 -16.69
C ARG A 480 -46.95 -5.07 -17.94
N LEU A 481 -46.52 -4.27 -18.91
CA LEU A 481 -45.88 -4.80 -20.11
C LEU A 481 -44.54 -5.50 -19.81
N GLY A 482 -43.76 -4.95 -18.89
CA GLY A 482 -42.50 -5.56 -18.44
C GLY A 482 -42.69 -6.93 -17.83
N ARG A 483 -43.76 -7.13 -17.05
CA ARG A 483 -44.16 -8.44 -16.52
C ARG A 483 -44.50 -9.44 -17.63
N GLU A 484 -45.31 -9.04 -18.61
CA GLU A 484 -45.63 -9.93 -19.74
C GLU A 484 -44.40 -10.27 -20.58
N MET A 485 -43.47 -9.33 -20.74
CA MET A 485 -42.18 -9.59 -21.39
C MET A 485 -41.34 -10.62 -20.62
N ALA A 486 -41.34 -10.57 -19.29
CA ALA A 486 -40.61 -11.54 -18.46
C ALA A 486 -41.17 -12.96 -18.61
N LYS A 487 -42.49 -13.10 -18.67
CA LYS A 487 -43.15 -14.37 -18.96
C LYS A 487 -42.76 -14.93 -20.32
N LEU A 488 -42.75 -14.09 -21.36
CA LEU A 488 -42.31 -14.49 -22.70
C LEU A 488 -40.85 -14.97 -22.77
N LEU A 489 -40.00 -14.52 -21.84
CA LEU A 489 -38.61 -14.96 -21.69
C LEU A 489 -38.44 -16.17 -20.74
N GLY A 490 -39.54 -16.83 -20.37
CA GLY A 490 -39.55 -18.03 -19.54
C GLY A 490 -39.55 -17.77 -18.04
N GLN A 491 -39.75 -16.52 -17.59
CA GLN A 491 -39.79 -16.16 -16.18
C GLN A 491 -41.25 -15.91 -15.72
N GLU A 492 -42.07 -16.96 -15.72
CA GLU A 492 -43.53 -16.89 -15.46
C GLU A 492 -43.90 -16.23 -14.13
N ASP A 493 -43.09 -16.47 -13.09
CA ASP A 493 -43.31 -15.93 -11.74
C ASP A 493 -42.60 -14.59 -11.50
N ASN A 494 -42.02 -13.98 -12.54
CA ASN A 494 -41.30 -12.73 -12.39
C ASN A 494 -42.24 -11.52 -12.34
N ASN A 495 -42.45 -11.04 -11.11
CA ASN A 495 -43.25 -9.86 -10.81
C ASN A 495 -42.39 -8.62 -10.48
N PHE A 496 -41.08 -8.64 -10.77
CA PHE A 496 -40.18 -7.55 -10.41
C PHE A 496 -40.40 -6.35 -11.33
N VAL A 497 -40.32 -5.15 -10.76
CA VAL A 497 -40.27 -3.91 -11.53
C VAL A 497 -39.37 -2.90 -10.84
N LYS A 498 -38.38 -2.40 -11.58
CA LYS A 498 -37.65 -1.20 -11.19
C LYS A 498 -38.50 0.02 -11.57
N LEU A 499 -39.12 0.62 -10.56
CA LEU A 499 -40.06 1.71 -10.75
C LEU A 499 -39.32 3.05 -10.80
N GLU A 500 -39.38 3.69 -11.95
CA GLU A 500 -38.81 5.00 -12.25
C GLU A 500 -39.90 5.92 -12.81
N VAL A 501 -40.18 7.03 -12.11
CA VAL A 501 -41.05 8.12 -12.58
C VAL A 501 -40.20 9.39 -12.60
N ILE A 502 -39.83 9.86 -13.80
CA ILE A 502 -38.85 10.92 -14.00
C ILE A 502 -39.44 11.95 -14.98
N PRO A 503 -40.12 13.01 -14.48
CA PRO A 503 -40.72 14.02 -15.34
C PRO A 503 -39.66 14.93 -16.01
N ASP A 504 -38.55 15.19 -15.32
CA ASP A 504 -37.49 16.05 -15.81
C ASP A 504 -36.41 15.27 -16.58
N ALA A 505 -36.30 15.55 -17.88
CA ALA A 505 -35.35 14.88 -18.77
C ALA A 505 -33.90 15.39 -18.66
N LYS A 506 -33.66 16.50 -17.94
CA LYS A 506 -32.35 17.16 -17.87
C LYS A 506 -31.50 16.66 -16.70
N TYR A 507 -32.06 16.71 -15.51
CA TYR A 507 -31.44 16.36 -14.24
C TYR A 507 -31.75 14.91 -13.84
N LEU A 508 -32.76 14.28 -14.45
CA LEU A 508 -33.11 12.87 -14.25
C LEU A 508 -33.36 12.52 -12.77
N LEU A 509 -34.00 13.43 -12.04
CA LEU A 509 -34.40 13.21 -10.66
C LEU A 509 -35.79 12.55 -10.60
N PRO A 510 -35.98 11.53 -9.75
CA PRO A 510 -37.27 10.86 -9.63
C PRO A 510 -38.29 11.75 -8.91
N ASP A 511 -39.54 11.70 -9.35
CA ASP A 511 -40.67 12.35 -8.70
C ASP A 511 -41.13 11.53 -7.48
N PRO A 512 -41.01 12.06 -6.25
CA PRO A 512 -41.40 11.32 -5.05
C PRO A 512 -42.90 11.00 -4.99
N ILE A 513 -43.76 11.88 -5.52
CA ILE A 513 -45.22 11.72 -5.42
C ILE A 513 -45.69 10.69 -6.45
N GLY A 514 -45.31 10.87 -7.72
CA GLY A 514 -45.66 9.93 -8.78
C GLY A 514 -45.09 8.52 -8.54
N THR A 515 -43.88 8.40 -7.99
CA THR A 515 -43.32 7.09 -7.61
C THR A 515 -44.15 6.42 -6.50
N LEU A 516 -44.58 7.15 -5.47
CA LEU A 516 -45.42 6.58 -4.40
C LEU A 516 -46.80 6.13 -4.92
N GLU A 517 -47.45 6.96 -5.73
CA GLU A 517 -48.75 6.64 -6.34
C GLU A 517 -48.66 5.37 -7.21
N ALA A 518 -47.64 5.27 -8.06
CA ALA A 518 -47.43 4.10 -8.89
C ALA A 518 -47.11 2.85 -8.04
N ALA A 519 -46.31 2.98 -6.99
CA ALA A 519 -45.96 1.90 -6.09
C ALA A 519 -47.21 1.32 -5.38
N GLU A 520 -48.09 2.17 -4.84
CA GLU A 520 -49.31 1.73 -4.17
C GLU A 520 -50.20 0.85 -5.05
N LYS A 521 -50.28 1.21 -6.34
CA LYS A 521 -51.09 0.46 -7.30
C LYS A 521 -50.41 -0.84 -7.73
N LEU A 522 -49.12 -0.78 -8.02
CA LEU A 522 -48.36 -1.95 -8.47
C LEU A 522 -48.23 -3.01 -7.37
N VAL A 523 -48.01 -2.62 -6.11
CA VAL A 523 -47.96 -3.58 -5.00
C VAL A 523 -49.33 -4.27 -4.82
N LYS A 524 -50.45 -3.53 -4.92
CA LYS A 524 -51.80 -4.13 -4.91
C LYS A 524 -52.04 -5.11 -6.07
N GLU A 525 -51.35 -4.92 -7.20
CA GLU A 525 -51.39 -5.79 -8.37
C GLU A 525 -50.40 -6.97 -8.30
N GLY A 526 -49.74 -7.16 -7.14
CA GLY A 526 -48.83 -8.27 -6.88
C GLY A 526 -47.42 -8.08 -7.43
N PHE A 527 -47.02 -6.85 -7.79
CA PHE A 527 -45.65 -6.58 -8.21
C PHE A 527 -44.68 -6.56 -7.02
N ALA A 528 -43.50 -7.12 -7.22
CA ALA A 528 -42.33 -6.83 -6.41
C ALA A 528 -41.73 -5.51 -6.90
N VAL A 529 -42.14 -4.40 -6.27
CA VAL A 529 -41.73 -3.05 -6.68
C VAL A 529 -40.38 -2.69 -6.05
N LEU A 530 -39.43 -2.27 -6.89
CA LEU A 530 -38.12 -1.77 -6.52
C LEU A 530 -38.04 -0.28 -6.94
N PRO A 531 -38.43 0.67 -6.07
CA PRO A 531 -38.59 2.07 -6.44
C PRO A 531 -37.25 2.83 -6.43
N TYR A 532 -36.93 3.48 -7.56
CA TYR A 532 -35.83 4.44 -7.66
C TYR A 532 -36.25 5.80 -7.14
N ILE A 533 -35.55 6.29 -6.11
CA ILE A 533 -35.92 7.50 -5.37
C ILE A 533 -34.73 8.40 -5.09
N ASN A 534 -35.01 9.66 -4.76
CA ASN A 534 -34.04 10.51 -4.08
C ASN A 534 -33.67 9.88 -2.72
N ALA A 535 -32.49 10.20 -2.19
CA ALA A 535 -32.11 9.77 -0.85
C ALA A 535 -32.92 10.55 0.21
N ASP A 536 -34.17 10.15 0.37
CA ASP A 536 -35.17 10.70 1.29
C ASP A 536 -35.64 9.59 2.25
N PRO A 537 -35.23 9.64 3.53
CA PRO A 537 -35.63 8.65 4.53
C PRO A 537 -37.14 8.54 4.75
N MET A 538 -37.89 9.64 4.64
CA MET A 538 -39.34 9.63 4.87
C MET A 538 -40.08 8.97 3.71
N LEU A 539 -39.66 9.26 2.47
CA LEU A 539 -40.22 8.59 1.31
C LEU A 539 -39.88 7.10 1.30
N ALA A 540 -38.63 6.74 1.63
CA ALA A 540 -38.21 5.34 1.73
C ALA A 540 -39.09 4.56 2.72
N LYS A 541 -39.34 5.13 3.91
CA LYS A 541 -40.22 4.49 4.90
C LYS A 541 -41.66 4.33 4.40
N ARG A 542 -42.22 5.34 3.73
CA ARG A 542 -43.56 5.23 3.14
C ARG A 542 -43.65 4.16 2.07
N LEU A 543 -42.63 4.02 1.22
CA LEU A 543 -42.59 2.99 0.18
C LEU A 543 -42.45 1.58 0.78
N GLU A 544 -41.67 1.44 1.85
CA GLU A 544 -41.65 0.21 2.65
C GLU A 544 -43.05 -0.11 3.22
N ASP A 545 -43.74 0.86 3.83
CA ASP A 545 -45.06 0.65 4.43
C ASP A 545 -46.14 0.31 3.38
N VAL A 546 -45.97 0.79 2.14
CA VAL A 546 -46.80 0.41 0.98
C VAL A 546 -46.59 -1.06 0.60
N GLY A 547 -45.43 -1.65 0.94
CA GLY A 547 -45.07 -3.02 0.63
C GLY A 547 -44.11 -3.16 -0.56
N CYS A 548 -43.33 -2.13 -0.88
CA CYS A 548 -42.26 -2.27 -1.86
C CYS A 548 -41.23 -3.33 -1.40
N ALA A 549 -40.70 -4.09 -2.36
CA ALA A 549 -39.79 -5.19 -2.08
C ALA A 549 -38.37 -4.73 -1.71
N THR A 550 -38.01 -3.50 -2.09
CA THR A 550 -36.77 -2.81 -1.72
C THR A 550 -37.04 -1.31 -1.62
N VAL A 551 -36.02 -0.54 -1.26
CA VAL A 551 -35.92 0.89 -1.57
C VAL A 551 -34.61 1.17 -2.30
N MET A 552 -34.63 2.01 -3.34
CA MET A 552 -33.45 2.27 -4.17
C MET A 552 -33.05 3.75 -4.19
N PRO A 553 -32.39 4.26 -3.13
CA PRO A 553 -31.96 5.65 -3.09
C PRO A 553 -30.79 5.92 -4.05
N LEU A 554 -30.85 7.07 -4.70
CA LEU A 554 -29.77 7.52 -5.58
C LEU A 554 -28.55 8.04 -4.81
N ALA A 555 -27.35 7.64 -5.23
CA ALA A 555 -26.08 8.22 -4.73
C ALA A 555 -25.84 9.64 -5.27
N SER A 556 -26.08 9.81 -6.57
CA SER A 556 -26.12 11.07 -7.30
C SER A 556 -26.93 10.88 -8.60
N PRO A 557 -27.29 11.95 -9.33
CA PRO A 557 -28.16 11.83 -10.51
C PRO A 557 -27.68 10.80 -11.54
N ILE A 558 -28.63 10.12 -12.21
CA ILE A 558 -28.33 9.02 -13.14
C ILE A 558 -27.34 9.45 -14.22
N GLY A 559 -26.26 8.67 -14.35
CA GLY A 559 -25.24 8.88 -15.38
C GLY A 559 -24.29 10.05 -15.15
N SER A 560 -24.36 10.71 -13.98
CA SER A 560 -23.43 11.78 -13.61
C SER A 560 -22.05 11.30 -13.18
N GLY A 561 -21.94 10.11 -12.56
CA GLY A 561 -20.68 9.56 -12.05
C GLY A 561 -20.04 10.40 -10.94
N GLN A 562 -20.84 11.15 -10.17
CA GLN A 562 -20.35 12.07 -9.13
C GLN A 562 -20.07 11.39 -7.78
N GLY A 563 -20.31 10.09 -7.66
CA GLY A 563 -20.12 9.32 -6.44
C GLY A 563 -21.24 9.50 -5.41
N LEU A 564 -20.96 9.14 -4.16
CA LEU A 564 -21.92 9.12 -3.04
C LEU A 564 -22.17 10.52 -2.43
N LYS A 565 -22.81 11.42 -3.18
CA LYS A 565 -23.10 12.80 -2.72
C LYS A 565 -24.16 12.87 -1.62
N THR A 566 -25.03 11.87 -1.54
CA THR A 566 -26.14 11.78 -0.57
C THR A 566 -25.87 10.81 0.58
N THR A 567 -24.60 10.52 0.88
CA THR A 567 -24.15 9.51 1.86
C THR A 567 -24.90 9.55 3.18
N ALA A 568 -25.04 10.73 3.80
CA ALA A 568 -25.71 10.85 5.11
C ALA A 568 -27.17 10.39 5.08
N ASN A 569 -27.91 10.72 4.02
CA ASN A 569 -29.30 10.30 3.88
C ASN A 569 -29.42 8.80 3.54
N ILE A 570 -28.50 8.27 2.73
CA ILE A 570 -28.43 6.83 2.44
C ILE A 570 -28.18 6.04 3.73
N GLN A 571 -27.28 6.51 4.59
CA GLN A 571 -27.02 5.88 5.89
C GLN A 571 -28.29 5.82 6.75
N ILE A 572 -29.05 6.91 6.84
CA ILE A 572 -30.33 6.94 7.59
C ILE A 572 -31.34 5.95 6.99
N ILE A 573 -31.40 5.80 5.67
CA ILE A 573 -32.28 4.82 5.02
C ILE A 573 -31.86 3.40 5.39
N ILE A 574 -30.56 3.08 5.29
CA ILE A 574 -30.00 1.76 5.63
C ILE A 574 -30.31 1.39 7.09
N GLU A 575 -30.17 2.34 8.02
CA GLU A 575 -30.39 2.09 9.45
C GLU A 575 -31.87 1.85 9.81
N ASN A 576 -32.81 2.43 9.05
CA ASN A 576 -34.23 2.41 9.41
C ASN A 576 -35.09 1.46 8.56
N ALA A 577 -34.62 1.07 7.37
CA ALA A 577 -35.39 0.22 6.46
C ALA A 577 -35.38 -1.24 6.91
N ASN A 578 -36.53 -1.91 6.82
CA ASN A 578 -36.65 -3.36 7.06
C ASN A 578 -36.66 -4.18 5.76
N VAL A 579 -36.67 -3.48 4.62
CA VAL A 579 -36.55 -4.05 3.28
C VAL A 579 -35.15 -3.77 2.74
N PRO A 580 -34.63 -4.59 1.80
CA PRO A 580 -33.29 -4.39 1.27
C PRO A 580 -33.10 -2.99 0.67
N VAL A 581 -31.97 -2.36 0.97
CA VAL A 581 -31.59 -1.06 0.43
C VAL A 581 -30.60 -1.24 -0.71
N VAL A 582 -30.98 -0.81 -1.92
CA VAL A 582 -30.15 -0.92 -3.12
C VAL A 582 -29.68 0.46 -3.56
N VAL A 583 -28.40 0.78 -3.39
CA VAL A 583 -27.89 2.07 -3.86
C VAL A 583 -27.84 2.06 -5.39
N ASP A 584 -28.64 2.92 -6.02
CA ASP A 584 -28.75 3.04 -7.48
C ASP A 584 -28.10 4.33 -7.97
N ALA A 585 -27.58 4.31 -9.18
CA ALA A 585 -27.01 5.46 -9.87
C ALA A 585 -25.85 6.14 -9.12
N GLY A 586 -25.27 7.16 -9.75
CA GLY A 586 -24.21 8.00 -9.19
C GLY A 586 -22.82 7.40 -8.98
N ILE A 587 -22.71 6.11 -8.66
CA ILE A 587 -21.44 5.39 -8.46
C ILE A 587 -20.66 5.34 -9.78
N GLY A 588 -19.42 5.85 -9.77
CA GLY A 588 -18.52 5.95 -10.91
C GLY A 588 -17.32 5.00 -10.86
N THR A 589 -16.88 4.58 -9.67
CA THR A 589 -15.66 3.78 -9.47
C THR A 589 -15.85 2.60 -8.50
N PRO A 590 -14.99 1.56 -8.55
CA PRO A 590 -15.03 0.44 -7.60
C PRO A 590 -14.86 0.82 -6.13
N SER A 591 -14.09 1.87 -5.82
CA SER A 591 -13.93 2.37 -4.45
C SER A 591 -15.23 2.97 -3.89
N GLU A 592 -16.02 3.63 -4.73
CA GLU A 592 -17.34 4.14 -4.35
C GLU A 592 -18.37 3.01 -4.19
N ALA A 593 -18.27 1.96 -5.01
CA ALA A 593 -19.05 0.74 -4.84
C ALA A 593 -18.74 0.06 -3.49
N ALA A 594 -17.45 -0.07 -3.15
CA ALA A 594 -17.01 -0.59 -1.85
C ALA A 594 -17.53 0.28 -0.70
N GLN A 595 -17.40 1.61 -0.81
CA GLN A 595 -17.91 2.54 0.19
C GLN A 595 -19.42 2.39 0.41
N ALA A 596 -20.23 2.24 -0.64
CA ALA A 596 -21.67 2.05 -0.50
C ALA A 596 -22.01 0.75 0.26
N MET A 597 -21.29 -0.34 -0.01
CA MET A 597 -21.48 -1.60 0.72
C MET A 597 -20.95 -1.53 2.16
N GLU A 598 -19.88 -0.78 2.42
CA GLU A 598 -19.35 -0.51 3.77
C GLU A 598 -20.34 0.25 4.65
N LEU A 599 -21.19 1.10 4.07
CA LEU A 599 -22.29 1.78 4.79
C LEU A 599 -23.38 0.80 5.25
N GLY A 600 -23.42 -0.40 4.68
CA GLY A 600 -24.43 -1.42 4.97
C GLY A 600 -25.49 -1.58 3.89
N ALA A 601 -25.31 -1.02 2.69
CA ALA A 601 -26.22 -1.28 1.58
C ALA A 601 -26.28 -2.79 1.28
N ASP A 602 -27.46 -3.29 0.92
CA ASP A 602 -27.65 -4.70 0.62
C ASP A 602 -27.17 -5.07 -0.78
N ALA A 603 -27.31 -4.14 -1.73
CA ALA A 603 -26.88 -4.31 -3.10
C ALA A 603 -26.63 -2.97 -3.80
N LEU A 604 -26.03 -3.04 -4.99
CA LEU A 604 -25.76 -1.88 -5.84
C LEU A 604 -26.37 -2.10 -7.22
N LEU A 605 -26.93 -1.05 -7.84
CA LEU A 605 -27.27 -1.05 -9.26
C LEU A 605 -26.37 -0.07 -10.00
N ILE A 606 -25.43 -0.59 -10.79
CA ILE A 606 -24.40 0.21 -11.46
C ILE A 606 -24.36 -0.14 -12.95
N ASN A 607 -25.03 0.66 -13.79
CA ASN A 607 -24.98 0.48 -15.25
C ASN A 607 -24.08 1.49 -15.97
N THR A 608 -24.33 2.79 -15.81
CA THR A 608 -23.69 3.80 -16.69
C THR A 608 -22.16 3.81 -16.56
N ALA A 609 -21.63 3.66 -15.33
CA ALA A 609 -20.19 3.60 -15.11
C ALA A 609 -19.53 2.38 -15.78
N ILE A 610 -20.23 1.24 -15.83
CA ILE A 610 -19.77 0.05 -16.55
C ILE A 610 -19.86 0.27 -18.05
N ALA A 611 -21.06 0.59 -18.54
CA ALA A 611 -21.37 0.67 -19.97
C ALA A 611 -20.54 1.72 -20.72
N GLN A 612 -20.25 2.86 -20.08
CA GLN A 612 -19.50 3.96 -20.68
C GLN A 612 -17.99 3.92 -20.40
N ALA A 613 -17.51 2.94 -19.61
CA ALA A 613 -16.08 2.80 -19.37
C ALA A 613 -15.30 2.59 -20.68
N HIS A 614 -14.00 2.92 -20.64
CA HIS A 614 -13.10 2.58 -21.76
C HIS A 614 -13.07 1.07 -22.01
N ASN A 615 -13.06 0.26 -20.94
CA ASN A 615 -13.14 -1.19 -20.98
C ASN A 615 -14.31 -1.67 -20.08
N PRO A 616 -15.53 -1.84 -20.64
CA PRO A 616 -16.71 -2.23 -19.85
C PRO A 616 -16.56 -3.55 -19.09
N PRO A 617 -16.07 -4.67 -19.69
CA PRO A 617 -15.92 -5.93 -18.93
C PRO A 617 -14.94 -5.84 -17.76
N ALA A 618 -13.81 -5.13 -17.93
CA ALA A 618 -12.86 -4.92 -16.85
C ALA A 618 -13.47 -4.08 -15.72
N MET A 619 -14.21 -3.02 -16.05
CA MET A 619 -14.92 -2.20 -15.07
C MET A 619 -16.01 -3.01 -14.34
N ALA A 620 -16.74 -3.86 -15.06
CA ALA A 620 -17.77 -4.72 -14.48
C ALA A 620 -17.20 -5.69 -13.44
N ARG A 621 -16.06 -6.33 -13.75
CA ARG A 621 -15.33 -7.17 -12.79
C ARG A 621 -14.83 -6.36 -11.59
N ALA A 622 -14.28 -5.17 -11.82
CA ALA A 622 -13.78 -4.33 -10.76
C ALA A 622 -14.89 -3.85 -9.81
N MET A 623 -16.05 -3.46 -10.35
CA MET A 623 -17.24 -3.10 -9.56
C MET A 623 -17.74 -4.28 -8.71
N SER A 624 -17.74 -5.50 -9.27
CA SER A 624 -18.10 -6.72 -8.54
C SER A 624 -17.13 -6.98 -7.37
N MET A 625 -15.82 -6.85 -7.62
CA MET A 625 -14.81 -6.95 -6.56
C MET A 625 -14.97 -5.86 -5.49
N GLY A 626 -15.30 -4.64 -5.89
CA GLY A 626 -15.59 -3.53 -4.96
C GLY A 626 -16.80 -3.84 -4.07
N ALA A 627 -17.89 -4.35 -4.66
CA ALA A 627 -19.08 -4.74 -3.91
C ALA A 627 -18.79 -5.87 -2.90
N ILE A 628 -18.05 -6.91 -3.32
CA ILE A 628 -17.65 -8.03 -2.45
C ILE A 628 -16.73 -7.52 -1.33
N ALA A 629 -15.71 -6.72 -1.65
CA ALA A 629 -14.77 -6.20 -0.67
C ALA A 629 -15.48 -5.32 0.37
N GLY A 630 -16.34 -4.41 -0.07
CA GLY A 630 -17.09 -3.54 0.84
C GLY A 630 -18.08 -4.31 1.72
N ARG A 631 -18.75 -5.35 1.19
CA ARG A 631 -19.64 -6.21 1.98
C ARG A 631 -18.86 -7.00 3.03
N LEU A 632 -17.72 -7.56 2.66
CA LEU A 632 -16.85 -8.26 3.61
C LEU A 632 -16.33 -7.31 4.70
N ALA A 633 -15.98 -6.08 4.34
CA ALA A 633 -15.56 -5.06 5.30
C ALA A 633 -16.69 -4.66 6.27
N TYR A 634 -17.93 -4.51 5.77
CA TYR A 634 -19.11 -4.28 6.61
C TYR A 634 -19.33 -5.43 7.61
N LEU A 635 -19.33 -6.67 7.12
CA LEU A 635 -19.54 -7.86 7.96
C LEU A 635 -18.41 -8.11 8.97
N ALA A 636 -17.16 -7.84 8.56
CA ALA A 636 -16.00 -7.96 9.45
C ALA A 636 -16.00 -6.92 10.57
N GLY A 637 -16.76 -5.83 10.41
CA GLY A 637 -16.76 -4.70 11.32
C GLY A 637 -15.48 -3.89 11.20
N ARG A 638 -15.53 -2.77 10.49
CA ARG A 638 -14.40 -1.83 10.47
C ARG A 638 -14.13 -1.30 11.88
N ILE A 639 -12.87 -0.98 12.16
CA ILE A 639 -12.51 -0.29 13.40
C ILE A 639 -13.29 1.04 13.51
N PRO A 640 -13.71 1.46 14.71
CA PRO A 640 -14.37 2.75 14.91
C PRO A 640 -13.51 3.91 14.39
N ILE A 641 -14.15 4.87 13.72
CA ILE A 641 -13.49 6.13 13.37
C ILE A 641 -13.22 6.88 14.68
N LYS A 642 -11.97 7.30 14.87
CA LYS A 642 -11.56 8.13 16.00
C LYS A 642 -11.03 9.45 15.45
N ASP A 643 -11.35 10.55 16.12
CA ASP A 643 -10.82 11.88 15.78
C ASP A 643 -9.29 11.95 15.97
N TYR A 644 -8.73 11.07 16.80
CA TYR A 644 -7.31 10.99 17.13
C TYR A 644 -6.81 9.55 17.11
N ALA A 645 -5.53 9.36 16.78
CA ALA A 645 -4.88 8.05 16.79
C ALA A 645 -4.82 7.48 18.22
N SER A 646 -4.93 6.15 18.34
CA SER A 646 -4.85 5.42 19.60
C SER A 646 -3.84 4.27 19.45
N PRO A 647 -2.85 4.13 20.34
CA PRO A 647 -1.89 3.03 20.26
C PRO A 647 -2.60 1.67 20.40
N SER A 648 -2.14 0.68 19.65
CA SER A 648 -2.71 -0.67 19.58
C SER A 648 -2.18 -1.63 20.66
N SER A 649 -1.21 -1.19 21.47
CA SER A 649 -0.60 -1.99 22.54
C SER A 649 -1.13 -1.56 23.91
N PRO A 650 -1.33 -2.50 24.85
CA PRO A 650 -1.77 -2.16 26.20
C PRO A 650 -0.73 -1.27 26.91
N LEU A 651 -1.22 -0.22 27.57
CA LEU A 651 -0.40 0.68 28.41
C LEU A 651 0.03 0.02 29.73
N SER A 652 -0.43 -1.21 30.03
CA SER A 652 0.06 -1.94 31.19
C SER A 652 1.50 -2.41 30.93
N GLY A 653 2.46 -1.72 31.55
CA GLY A 653 3.89 -1.95 31.33
C GLY A 653 4.62 -0.73 30.77
N THR A 654 3.94 0.39 30.50
CA THR A 654 4.64 1.67 30.34
C THR A 654 5.31 2.02 31.66
N ILE A 655 6.64 2.10 31.64
CA ILE A 655 7.44 2.67 32.72
C ILE A 655 6.99 4.12 32.85
N THR A 656 6.15 4.40 33.86
CA THR A 656 5.92 5.76 34.32
C THR A 656 7.21 6.22 34.98
N SER A 657 7.91 7.15 34.32
CA SER A 657 9.00 7.93 34.89
C SER A 657 8.57 8.69 36.14
#